data_AF-A0A2D6T6Y7-F1
#
_entry.id   AF-A0A2D6T6Y7-F1
#
_cell.length_a   1.000
_cell.length_b   1.000
_cell.length_c   1.000
_cell.angle_alpha   90.00
_cell.angle_beta   90.00
_cell.angle_gamma   90.00
#
_symmetry.space_group_name_H-M   'P 1'
#
loop_
_entity.id
_entity.type
_entity.pdbx_description
1 polymer ?
#
loop_
_entity_poly.entity_id
_entity_poly.type
_entity_poly.pdbx_seq_one_letter_code
_entity_poly.pdbx_strand_id
1 'polypeptide(L)'
;MSSIGADHVVADFYDRERLLVLDEAFRSFLADRDGELAGRLDAGRADADALGTDEADLIVDLAPHLEAFLAHHFGIEEELARLIERHSVLDPVFEVRRNFVQRRALKGVKPEAAAEIDGAALAAELSALIGEPLSDTAYARAVLGWLENPDDHVAALENAARYAAWATLSGQGPESVLFVSPDKVDHDDLLPAVYVEEQDGLDCHVLGDDHRRRRQGFHLTDQGTDLAGALGEANYCIWCHRQGKDSCARGLRKKVKEGAAPFRDDPLGVTLTGCPLEERISEFQYLKAQGLALGALAVVAIDNPLVAATGHRICNDCMKACIYQRQSPANIPEVESRTLKDVLALPYGFEIYSLLTRWNPLDLRRPLPKAASGKRVLVVGMGPAGFTLAHHLLNEGHTVVGIDGLKIEPLDAAFSGVDLDGSRRPFEAIADVEALYEDLDDRIMAGFGGVAEYGITVRWDKNFLKLIRLLLQRRERFALFGGVRFGSTITLEDAWAQGFDHVALALGAGRPTILDLPNGLARGVRTASDFLMALQLTGAAKQNSIANMQLRLPVVVIGGGLTAIDTATESLAYYPRQVEKFLARYEVLAAKHGEDHVQGRWSDEERGIAEEFLDHARALRREREAAAAEGREPAILELLRQWGGVTIAYRKRLIDSPAYTLNHEEIEKALEEGVRIAERLSPTAVEVDDLGAARALTVVRMSLDEDGRWQAGESFEMPARSIFIAAGTRPNTMLARERALEFELDGSYFQARDSDGRAVSPEQGLAKPEDVHVLVSQHHDGRSVSFFGDLHPSFAGNVVKAMASATLGYPLVNASLEGIKAHSEASDADFIAALDRDLRASVERVEILAPNIVEVVVRAPAAARKFRPGQFYRVQNYETLAAVANDTRLAMEGLALTGAWVDREQGLLSLIVLEMGGSSSLCRYLKPGEPVVVMGPTGEPTDIPEGETVLLAGGGLGNAVLFSIGQALRAAGSRVLYFAAYRTPEDRYKVEEIEAAADIIVWCCEAEPGFTLGRAQDRSFLGNVVEAMVAYGAGELGERDIALGDVDRIVAIGSHGMMAAVAAARHGPLEGQIKTPHFAIGSINSPMQCMMKEICAQCLQEHVDPETGERSHVFSCANQDQPLDHVDWSGLDGRLKQNAVLEKLTAQWITHCLEGVAAE
;
A
#
# COMPACT_ATOMS: atom_id res chain seq x y z
N MET A 1 -13.78 -33.18 -1.77
CA MET A 1 -12.44 -32.70 -2.18
C MET A 1 -12.42 -32.74 -3.69
N SER A 2 -12.08 -31.64 -4.35
CA SER A 2 -11.96 -31.56 -5.80
C SER A 2 -10.74 -32.35 -6.27
N SER A 3 -10.94 -33.35 -7.13
CA SER A 3 -9.85 -34.09 -7.78
C SER A 3 -9.18 -33.20 -8.85
N ILE A 4 -7.85 -33.21 -8.90
CA ILE A 4 -7.06 -32.68 -10.01
C ILE A 4 -6.44 -33.89 -10.71
N GLY A 5 -6.76 -34.10 -11.98
CA GLY A 5 -6.35 -35.31 -12.71
C GLY A 5 -6.95 -36.60 -12.14
N ALA A 6 -6.35 -37.75 -12.49
CA ALA A 6 -6.92 -39.07 -12.21
C ALA A 6 -6.78 -39.54 -10.76
N ASP A 7 -5.80 -39.04 -9.99
CA ASP A 7 -5.39 -39.66 -8.71
C ASP A 7 -5.04 -38.71 -7.55
N HIS A 8 -5.15 -37.38 -7.70
CA HIS A 8 -4.72 -36.41 -6.66
C HIS A 8 -5.82 -35.44 -6.23
N VAL A 9 -5.79 -35.06 -4.95
CA VAL A 9 -6.54 -33.91 -4.42
C VAL A 9 -5.58 -32.75 -4.18
N VAL A 10 -6.03 -31.52 -4.44
CA VAL A 10 -5.17 -30.31 -4.35
C VAL A 10 -4.41 -30.17 -3.02
N ALA A 11 -4.97 -30.68 -1.92
CA ALA A 11 -4.33 -30.69 -0.61
C ALA A 11 -3.02 -31.51 -0.58
N ASP A 12 -2.89 -32.55 -1.43
CA ASP A 12 -1.67 -33.35 -1.53
C ASP A 12 -0.46 -32.49 -1.94
N PHE A 13 -0.65 -31.42 -2.72
CA PHE A 13 0.45 -30.51 -3.12
C PHE A 13 0.98 -29.66 -1.97
N TYR A 14 0.31 -29.64 -0.81
CA TYR A 14 0.73 -28.92 0.40
C TYR A 14 1.38 -29.86 1.43
N ASP A 15 1.30 -31.18 1.22
CA ASP A 15 1.91 -32.19 2.07
C ASP A 15 3.31 -32.59 1.54
N ARG A 16 4.31 -32.54 2.42
CA ARG A 16 5.70 -32.81 2.02
C ARG A 16 5.92 -34.26 1.56
N GLU A 17 5.29 -35.23 2.23
CA GLU A 17 5.48 -36.64 1.89
C GLU A 17 4.86 -36.96 0.53
N ARG A 18 3.75 -36.30 0.19
CA ARG A 18 3.17 -36.34 -1.16
C ARG A 18 4.07 -35.69 -2.20
N LEU A 19 4.70 -34.55 -1.90
CA LEU A 19 5.66 -33.91 -2.81
C LEU A 19 6.90 -34.77 -3.08
N LEU A 20 7.37 -35.55 -2.10
CA LEU A 20 8.46 -36.51 -2.31
C LEU A 20 8.07 -37.61 -3.31
N VAL A 21 6.84 -38.10 -3.24
CA VAL A 21 6.30 -39.07 -4.21
C VAL A 21 6.22 -38.45 -5.61
N LEU A 22 5.80 -37.19 -5.69
CA LEU A 22 5.74 -36.45 -6.95
C LEU A 22 7.13 -36.24 -7.58
N ASP A 23 8.13 -35.87 -6.77
CA ASP A 23 9.50 -35.69 -7.24
C ASP A 23 10.10 -36.98 -7.78
N GLU A 24 9.88 -38.11 -7.10
CA GLU A 24 10.32 -39.42 -7.58
C GLU A 24 9.59 -39.85 -8.87
N ALA A 25 8.29 -39.51 -9.00
CA ALA A 25 7.54 -39.73 -10.22
C ALA A 25 8.11 -38.92 -11.39
N PHE A 26 8.49 -37.65 -11.17
CA PHE A 26 9.15 -36.84 -12.19
C PHE A 26 10.52 -37.41 -12.57
N ARG A 27 11.35 -37.80 -11.60
CA ARG A 27 12.67 -38.41 -11.86
C ARG A 27 12.53 -39.70 -12.66
N SER A 28 11.54 -40.53 -12.35
CA SER A 28 11.22 -41.75 -13.11
C SER A 28 10.77 -41.40 -14.54
N PHE A 29 9.86 -40.44 -14.70
CA PHE A 29 9.41 -39.95 -16.00
C PHE A 29 10.57 -39.41 -16.87
N LEU A 30 11.51 -38.70 -16.25
CA LEU A 30 12.71 -38.20 -16.91
C LEU A 30 13.61 -39.35 -17.32
N ALA A 31 13.90 -40.30 -16.42
CA ALA A 31 14.77 -41.45 -16.71
C ALA A 31 14.25 -42.33 -17.86
N ASP A 32 12.93 -42.48 -17.99
CA ASP A 32 12.30 -43.23 -19.08
C ASP A 32 12.42 -42.53 -20.44
N ARG A 33 12.50 -41.20 -20.46
CA ARG A 33 12.60 -40.39 -21.70
C ARG A 33 14.03 -40.04 -22.08
N ASP A 34 14.85 -39.70 -21.09
CA ASP A 34 16.24 -39.28 -21.23
C ASP A 34 17.04 -39.67 -19.96
N GLY A 35 17.58 -40.89 -19.98
CA GLY A 35 18.38 -41.42 -18.88
C GLY A 35 19.72 -40.71 -18.66
N GLU A 36 20.27 -40.07 -19.69
CA GLU A 36 21.50 -39.28 -19.55
C GLU A 36 21.22 -37.98 -18.80
N LEU A 37 20.16 -37.28 -19.18
CA LEU A 37 19.71 -36.06 -18.51
C LEU A 37 19.26 -36.32 -17.07
N ALA A 38 18.60 -37.45 -16.80
CA ALA A 38 18.30 -37.89 -15.43
C ALA A 38 19.57 -38.06 -14.58
N GLY A 39 20.63 -38.66 -15.15
CA GLY A 39 21.92 -38.77 -14.48
C GLY A 39 22.58 -37.42 -14.19
N ARG A 40 22.46 -36.45 -15.12
CA ARG A 40 22.92 -35.07 -14.91
C ARG A 40 22.15 -34.35 -13.82
N LEU A 41 20.82 -34.52 -13.76
CA LEU A 41 19.98 -33.97 -12.68
C LEU A 41 20.42 -34.51 -11.31
N ASP A 42 20.61 -35.82 -11.19
CA ASP A 42 21.03 -36.44 -9.95
C ASP A 42 22.43 -35.97 -9.50
N ALA A 43 23.36 -35.83 -10.44
CA ALA A 43 24.69 -35.27 -10.16
C ALA A 43 24.61 -33.79 -9.74
N GLY A 44 23.79 -32.99 -10.43
CA GLY A 44 23.59 -31.58 -10.14
C GLY A 44 22.92 -31.33 -8.79
N ARG A 45 21.99 -32.19 -8.37
CA ARG A 45 21.38 -32.13 -7.03
C ARG A 45 22.34 -32.57 -5.92
N ALA A 46 23.32 -33.40 -6.23
CA ALA A 46 24.33 -33.82 -5.26
C ALA A 46 25.39 -32.74 -5.01
N ASP A 47 25.78 -31.99 -6.06
CA ASP A 47 26.76 -30.90 -5.98
C ASP A 47 26.51 -29.86 -7.08
N ALA A 48 25.56 -28.94 -6.82
CA ALA A 48 25.17 -27.91 -7.80
C ALA A 48 26.32 -26.94 -8.10
N ASP A 49 27.16 -26.64 -7.11
CA ASP A 49 28.24 -25.66 -7.25
C ASP A 49 29.36 -26.16 -8.16
N ALA A 50 29.53 -27.48 -8.29
CA ALA A 50 30.46 -28.08 -9.24
C ALA A 50 30.06 -27.87 -10.71
N LEU A 51 28.79 -27.56 -11.01
CA LEU A 51 28.33 -27.33 -12.39
C LEU A 51 28.83 -26.01 -12.97
N GLY A 52 29.05 -24.98 -12.14
CA GLY A 52 29.50 -23.66 -12.61
C GLY A 52 28.59 -23.11 -13.73
N THR A 53 29.14 -22.93 -14.92
CA THR A 53 28.40 -22.42 -16.09
C THR A 53 27.43 -23.44 -16.70
N ASP A 54 27.63 -24.73 -16.44
CA ASP A 54 26.83 -25.82 -17.03
C ASP A 54 25.46 -25.96 -16.32
N GLU A 55 25.25 -25.25 -15.19
CA GLU A 55 23.97 -25.21 -14.47
C GLU A 55 22.85 -24.65 -15.36
N ALA A 56 23.12 -23.57 -16.11
CA ALA A 56 22.14 -22.94 -16.99
C ALA A 56 21.69 -23.89 -18.11
N ASP A 57 22.64 -24.58 -18.74
CA ASP A 57 22.35 -25.56 -19.80
C ASP A 57 21.54 -26.74 -19.25
N LEU A 58 21.89 -27.25 -18.07
CA LEU A 58 21.12 -28.32 -17.42
C LEU A 58 19.67 -27.90 -17.13
N ILE A 59 19.45 -26.69 -16.59
CA ILE A 59 18.11 -26.16 -16.32
C ILE A 59 17.29 -26.04 -17.61
N VAL A 60 17.90 -25.50 -18.67
CA VAL A 60 17.25 -25.34 -19.98
C VAL A 60 16.90 -26.70 -20.60
N ASP A 61 17.81 -27.67 -20.51
CA ASP A 61 17.60 -29.04 -21.03
C ASP A 61 16.46 -29.77 -20.27
N LEU A 62 16.32 -29.53 -18.95
CA LEU A 62 15.28 -30.15 -18.11
C LEU A 62 13.89 -29.56 -18.33
N ALA A 63 13.78 -28.28 -18.69
CA ALA A 63 12.52 -27.55 -18.74
C ALA A 63 11.45 -28.18 -19.67
N PRO A 64 11.75 -28.64 -20.90
CA PRO A 64 10.77 -29.34 -21.74
C PRO A 64 10.20 -30.61 -21.10
N HIS A 65 11.01 -31.33 -20.32
CA HIS A 65 10.57 -32.55 -19.65
C HIS A 65 9.67 -32.24 -18.46
N LEU A 66 9.99 -31.20 -17.69
CA LEU A 66 9.12 -30.71 -16.62
C LEU A 66 7.77 -30.25 -17.17
N GLU A 67 7.77 -29.48 -18.25
CA GLU A 67 6.55 -28.99 -18.90
C GLU A 67 5.66 -30.15 -19.37
N ALA A 68 6.23 -31.15 -20.04
CA ALA A 68 5.49 -32.33 -20.46
C ALA A 68 4.93 -33.15 -19.28
N PHE A 69 5.69 -33.25 -18.18
CA PHE A 69 5.26 -33.92 -16.98
C PHE A 69 4.09 -33.19 -16.30
N LEU A 70 4.20 -31.87 -16.14
CA LEU A 70 3.14 -31.03 -15.57
C LEU A 70 1.87 -31.10 -16.41
N ALA A 71 1.99 -31.00 -17.74
CA ALA A 71 0.86 -31.09 -18.64
C ALA A 71 0.11 -32.41 -18.46
N HIS A 72 0.85 -33.52 -18.39
CA HIS A 72 0.28 -34.84 -18.15
C HIS A 72 -0.35 -34.99 -16.77
N HIS A 73 0.34 -34.50 -15.74
CA HIS A 73 -0.10 -34.63 -14.36
C HIS A 73 -1.40 -33.85 -14.07
N PHE A 74 -1.56 -32.67 -14.68
CA PHE A 74 -2.74 -31.84 -14.54
C PHE A 74 -3.82 -32.13 -15.60
N GLY A 75 -3.52 -32.96 -16.60
CA GLY A 75 -4.45 -33.30 -17.68
C GLY A 75 -4.78 -32.13 -18.60
N ILE A 76 -3.76 -31.31 -18.93
CA ILE A 76 -3.88 -30.08 -19.73
C ILE A 76 -3.06 -30.14 -21.02
N GLU A 77 -2.74 -31.34 -21.51
CA GLU A 77 -1.90 -31.51 -22.70
C GLU A 77 -2.49 -30.84 -23.94
N GLU A 78 -3.82 -30.82 -24.08
CA GLU A 78 -4.50 -30.19 -25.22
C GLU A 78 -4.41 -28.66 -25.15
N GLU A 79 -4.67 -28.07 -23.99
CA GLU A 79 -4.59 -26.63 -23.76
C GLU A 79 -3.17 -26.11 -23.90
N LEU A 80 -2.19 -26.85 -23.38
CA LEU A 80 -0.78 -26.52 -23.56
C LEU A 80 -0.38 -26.62 -25.04
N ALA A 81 -0.82 -27.66 -25.77
CA ALA A 81 -0.54 -27.79 -27.20
C ALA A 81 -1.09 -26.61 -28.00
N ARG A 82 -2.29 -26.11 -27.67
CA ARG A 82 -2.85 -24.89 -28.29
C ARG A 82 -2.03 -23.64 -27.94
N LEU A 83 -1.53 -23.52 -26.72
CA LEU A 83 -0.65 -22.41 -26.35
C LEU A 83 0.67 -22.47 -27.14
N ILE A 84 1.27 -23.64 -27.26
CA ILE A 84 2.48 -23.87 -28.08
C ILE A 84 2.20 -23.51 -29.54
N GLU A 85 1.07 -23.96 -30.11
CA GLU A 85 0.68 -23.61 -31.48
C GLU A 85 0.59 -22.09 -31.69
N ARG A 86 -0.01 -21.36 -30.74
CA ARG A 86 -0.05 -19.89 -30.77
C ARG A 86 1.33 -19.23 -30.73
N HIS A 87 2.31 -19.84 -30.06
CA HIS A 87 3.70 -19.38 -30.12
C HIS A 87 4.30 -19.67 -31.50
N SER A 88 4.20 -20.91 -31.98
CA SER A 88 4.84 -21.35 -33.23
C SER A 88 4.33 -20.62 -34.47
N VAL A 89 3.06 -20.19 -34.48
CA VAL A 89 2.51 -19.34 -35.56
C VAL A 89 3.28 -18.02 -35.72
N LEU A 90 3.93 -17.53 -34.66
CA LEU A 90 4.70 -16.29 -34.65
C LEU A 90 6.20 -16.50 -34.94
N ASP A 91 6.72 -17.73 -34.94
CA ASP A 91 8.15 -18.00 -35.20
C ASP A 91 8.66 -17.37 -36.51
N PRO A 92 7.91 -17.46 -37.65
CA PRO A 92 8.32 -16.80 -38.88
C PRO A 92 8.52 -15.29 -38.72
N VAL A 93 7.70 -14.65 -37.88
CA VAL A 93 7.74 -13.20 -37.67
C VAL A 93 9.08 -12.78 -37.10
N PHE A 94 9.53 -13.44 -36.03
CA PHE A 94 10.79 -13.07 -35.38
C PHE A 94 12.01 -13.48 -36.21
N GLU A 95 11.93 -14.58 -36.96
CA GLU A 95 12.96 -14.97 -37.92
C GLU A 95 13.13 -13.91 -39.02
N VAL A 96 12.03 -13.49 -39.65
CA VAL A 96 12.04 -12.48 -40.71
C VAL A 96 12.44 -11.12 -40.17
N ARG A 97 11.98 -10.73 -38.97
CA ARG A 97 12.42 -9.50 -38.30
C ARG A 97 13.95 -9.42 -38.24
N ARG A 98 14.59 -10.48 -37.74
CA ARG A 98 16.04 -10.50 -37.53
C ARG A 98 16.82 -10.67 -38.84
N ASN A 99 16.45 -11.67 -39.65
CA ASN A 99 17.27 -12.10 -40.79
C ASN A 99 16.98 -11.31 -42.07
N PHE A 100 15.76 -10.81 -42.23
CA PHE A 100 15.36 -10.06 -43.42
C PHE A 100 15.19 -8.57 -43.14
N VAL A 101 14.32 -8.17 -42.20
CA VAL A 101 14.04 -6.74 -41.94
C VAL A 101 15.31 -6.04 -41.49
N GLN A 102 15.86 -6.41 -40.33
CA GLN A 102 17.01 -5.73 -39.74
C GLN A 102 18.31 -5.88 -40.55
N ARG A 103 18.60 -7.09 -41.03
CA ARG A 103 19.89 -7.40 -41.69
C ARG A 103 19.92 -7.09 -43.20
N ARG A 104 18.77 -7.07 -43.87
CA ARG A 104 18.68 -6.84 -45.33
C ARG A 104 17.88 -5.59 -45.67
N ALA A 105 16.64 -5.45 -45.21
CA ALA A 105 15.73 -4.38 -45.63
C ALA A 105 16.17 -2.99 -45.12
N LEU A 106 16.57 -2.88 -43.86
CA LEU A 106 16.99 -1.59 -43.27
C LEU A 106 18.42 -1.18 -43.67
N LYS A 107 19.18 -2.08 -44.29
CA LYS A 107 20.61 -1.88 -44.52
C LYS A 107 20.85 -0.76 -45.53
N GLY A 108 21.33 0.38 -45.05
CA GLY A 108 21.69 1.54 -45.88
C GLY A 108 20.50 2.42 -46.28
N VAL A 109 19.30 2.12 -45.78
CA VAL A 109 18.11 2.97 -45.97
C VAL A 109 18.05 3.99 -44.83
N LYS A 110 17.87 5.27 -45.17
CA LYS A 110 17.68 6.35 -44.19
C LYS A 110 16.19 6.62 -43.97
N PRO A 111 15.77 7.12 -42.80
CA PRO A 111 14.37 7.47 -42.53
C PRO A 111 13.75 8.37 -43.59
N GLU A 112 14.47 9.36 -44.11
CA GLU A 112 13.94 10.28 -45.14
C GLU A 112 13.67 9.55 -46.45
N ALA A 113 14.58 8.66 -46.86
CA ALA A 113 14.40 7.84 -48.06
C ALA A 113 13.30 6.78 -47.88
N ALA A 114 13.12 6.28 -46.65
CA ALA A 114 12.02 5.38 -46.33
C ALA A 114 10.67 6.08 -46.41
N ALA A 115 10.57 7.34 -45.95
CA ALA A 115 9.34 8.12 -46.00
C ALA A 115 8.87 8.48 -47.43
N GLU A 116 9.78 8.47 -48.42
CA GLU A 116 9.43 8.68 -49.84
C GLU A 116 8.84 7.43 -50.51
N ILE A 117 8.88 6.27 -49.86
CA ILE A 117 8.34 5.01 -50.40
C ILE A 117 6.81 5.04 -50.28
N ASP A 118 6.11 4.73 -51.37
CA ASP A 118 4.66 4.48 -51.35
C ASP A 118 4.35 3.13 -50.71
N GLY A 119 4.34 3.11 -49.38
CA GLY A 119 4.07 1.91 -48.59
C GLY A 119 2.67 1.33 -48.80
N ALA A 120 1.67 2.17 -49.05
CA ALA A 120 0.30 1.74 -49.28
C ALA A 120 0.16 0.97 -50.61
N ALA A 121 0.79 1.47 -51.68
CA ALA A 121 0.85 0.76 -52.95
C ALA A 121 1.60 -0.57 -52.81
N LEU A 122 2.76 -0.58 -52.12
CA LEU A 122 3.51 -1.81 -51.87
C LEU A 122 2.73 -2.81 -51.01
N ALA A 123 1.98 -2.35 -50.00
CA ALA A 123 1.12 -3.20 -49.20
C ALA A 123 0.04 -3.90 -50.05
N ALA A 124 -0.57 -3.16 -50.99
CA ALA A 124 -1.57 -3.71 -51.90
C ALA A 124 -0.96 -4.72 -52.89
N GLU A 125 0.21 -4.41 -53.45
CA GLU A 125 0.95 -5.33 -54.33
C GLU A 125 1.35 -6.61 -53.61
N LEU A 126 1.90 -6.50 -52.40
CA LEU A 126 2.29 -7.65 -51.58
C LEU A 126 1.06 -8.47 -51.17
N SER A 127 -0.04 -7.84 -50.77
CA SER A 127 -1.28 -8.55 -50.43
C SER A 127 -1.81 -9.34 -51.64
N ALA A 128 -1.77 -8.75 -52.84
CA ALA A 128 -2.19 -9.43 -54.07
C ALA A 128 -1.27 -10.61 -54.43
N LEU A 129 0.04 -10.49 -54.18
CA LEU A 129 1.02 -11.54 -54.45
C LEU A 129 0.91 -12.71 -53.44
N ILE A 130 0.64 -12.40 -52.18
CA ILE A 130 0.50 -13.39 -51.09
C ILE A 130 -0.86 -14.10 -51.19
N GLY A 131 -1.91 -13.40 -51.65
CA GLY A 131 -3.27 -13.93 -51.81
C GLY A 131 -4.15 -13.79 -50.56
N GLU A 132 -3.69 -13.04 -49.54
CA GLU A 132 -4.43 -12.68 -48.34
C GLU A 132 -4.03 -11.27 -47.85
N PRO A 133 -4.81 -10.60 -46.98
CA PRO A 133 -4.45 -9.30 -46.43
C PRO A 133 -3.10 -9.32 -45.70
N LEU A 134 -2.32 -8.25 -45.86
CA LEU A 134 -1.03 -8.14 -45.19
C LEU A 134 -1.19 -8.10 -43.66
N SER A 135 -0.49 -9.01 -42.99
CA SER A 135 -0.29 -9.05 -41.54
C SER A 135 1.16 -9.47 -41.28
N ASP A 136 1.64 -9.30 -40.04
CA ASP A 136 3.00 -9.72 -39.67
C ASP A 136 3.27 -11.18 -40.03
N THR A 137 2.33 -12.08 -39.74
CA THR A 137 2.44 -13.52 -40.01
C THR A 137 2.34 -13.83 -41.51
N ALA A 138 1.40 -13.23 -42.24
CA ALA A 138 1.28 -13.41 -43.69
C ALA A 138 2.53 -12.94 -44.44
N TYR A 139 3.02 -11.74 -44.10
CA TYR A 139 4.25 -11.19 -44.66
C TYR A 139 5.44 -12.10 -44.36
N ALA A 140 5.61 -12.52 -43.10
CA ALA A 140 6.75 -13.31 -42.69
C ALA A 140 6.78 -14.69 -43.38
N ARG A 141 5.65 -15.40 -43.43
CA ARG A 141 5.55 -16.69 -44.14
C ARG A 141 5.89 -16.56 -45.61
N ALA A 142 5.37 -15.52 -46.27
CA ALA A 142 5.65 -15.27 -47.69
C ALA A 142 7.13 -14.98 -47.95
N VAL A 143 7.74 -14.13 -47.12
CA VAL A 143 9.17 -13.80 -47.25
C VAL A 143 10.05 -15.03 -47.03
N LEU A 144 9.77 -15.86 -46.02
CA LEU A 144 10.51 -17.11 -45.83
C LEU A 144 10.37 -18.04 -47.04
N GLY A 145 9.14 -18.23 -47.55
CA GLY A 145 8.91 -19.04 -48.75
C GLY A 145 9.65 -18.52 -49.98
N TRP A 146 9.70 -17.20 -50.18
CA TRP A 146 10.48 -16.60 -51.27
C TRP A 146 12.00 -16.73 -51.08
N LEU A 147 12.48 -16.74 -49.83
CA LEU A 147 13.90 -16.93 -49.52
C LEU A 147 14.38 -18.38 -49.77
N GLU A 148 13.47 -19.36 -49.89
CA GLU A 148 13.83 -20.72 -50.29
C GLU A 148 14.33 -20.76 -51.75
N ASN A 149 13.75 -19.93 -52.64
CA ASN A 149 14.12 -19.84 -54.06
C ASN A 149 14.28 -18.36 -54.48
N PRO A 150 15.32 -17.66 -54.00
CA PRO A 150 15.40 -16.20 -54.11
C PRO A 150 15.55 -15.70 -55.55
N ASP A 151 16.15 -16.51 -56.44
CA ASP A 151 16.35 -16.17 -57.86
C ASP A 151 15.03 -16.11 -58.64
N ASP A 152 14.03 -16.90 -58.23
CA ASP A 152 12.69 -16.93 -58.83
C ASP A 152 11.77 -15.82 -58.27
N HIS A 153 12.17 -15.20 -57.15
CA HIS A 153 11.36 -14.26 -56.39
C HIS A 153 12.04 -12.89 -56.17
N VAL A 154 12.98 -12.50 -57.03
CA VAL A 154 13.75 -11.26 -56.90
C VAL A 154 12.86 -10.02 -56.70
N ALA A 155 11.87 -9.82 -57.59
CA ALA A 155 10.96 -8.66 -57.51
C ALA A 155 10.10 -8.66 -56.23
N ALA A 156 9.65 -9.85 -55.79
CA ALA A 156 8.87 -10.00 -54.57
C ALA A 156 9.69 -9.62 -53.33
N LEU A 157 10.93 -10.12 -53.24
CA LEU A 157 11.85 -9.82 -52.14
C LEU A 157 12.30 -8.35 -52.14
N GLU A 158 12.46 -7.72 -53.30
CA GLU A 158 12.77 -6.28 -53.39
C GLU A 158 11.61 -5.42 -52.91
N ASN A 159 10.38 -5.71 -53.36
CA ASN A 159 9.18 -5.01 -52.90
C ASN A 159 8.93 -5.23 -51.41
N ALA A 160 9.13 -6.45 -50.91
CA ALA A 160 9.05 -6.77 -49.49
C ALA A 160 10.07 -5.97 -48.67
N ALA A 161 11.33 -5.89 -49.12
CA ALA A 161 12.38 -5.13 -48.43
C ALA A 161 12.07 -3.62 -48.41
N ARG A 162 11.57 -3.06 -49.53
CA ARG A 162 11.15 -1.65 -49.60
C ARG A 162 9.99 -1.37 -48.65
N TYR A 163 8.99 -2.24 -48.63
CA TYR A 163 7.86 -2.15 -47.71
C TYR A 163 8.33 -2.21 -46.26
N ALA A 164 9.20 -3.17 -45.89
CA ALA A 164 9.73 -3.28 -44.53
C ALA A 164 10.53 -2.05 -44.10
N ALA A 165 11.33 -1.48 -45.00
CA ALA A 165 12.08 -0.26 -44.71
C ALA A 165 11.16 0.95 -44.48
N TRP A 166 10.13 1.10 -45.31
CA TRP A 166 9.08 2.10 -45.11
C TRP A 166 8.36 1.87 -43.77
N ALA A 167 7.84 0.66 -43.54
CA ALA A 167 7.05 0.33 -42.36
C ALA A 167 7.83 0.56 -41.06
N THR A 168 9.14 0.28 -41.06
CA THR A 168 9.97 0.40 -39.86
C THR A 168 10.52 1.82 -39.62
N LEU A 169 10.86 2.58 -40.67
CA LEU A 169 11.64 3.83 -40.53
C LEU A 169 10.87 5.12 -40.88
N SER A 170 9.71 5.04 -41.53
CA SER A 170 8.99 6.23 -42.00
C SER A 170 8.17 6.94 -40.93
N GLY A 171 7.85 6.26 -39.81
CA GLY A 171 6.84 6.70 -38.84
C GLY A 171 5.39 6.62 -39.34
N GLN A 172 5.16 6.08 -40.55
CA GLN A 172 3.84 5.91 -41.18
C GLN A 172 3.44 4.44 -41.36
N GLY A 173 4.28 3.52 -40.87
CA GLY A 173 4.02 2.09 -40.93
C GLY A 173 2.88 1.64 -40.03
N PRO A 174 2.37 0.41 -40.24
CA PRO A 174 1.40 -0.18 -39.33
C PRO A 174 2.02 -0.49 -37.96
N GLU A 175 1.19 -0.52 -36.91
CA GLU A 175 1.58 -1.16 -35.66
C GLU A 175 1.90 -2.64 -35.92
N SER A 176 3.07 -3.08 -35.45
CA SER A 176 3.65 -4.36 -35.83
C SER A 176 4.70 -4.76 -34.80
N VAL A 177 4.89 -6.06 -34.58
CA VAL A 177 6.06 -6.58 -33.84
C VAL A 177 7.20 -6.99 -34.78
N LEU A 178 6.90 -7.07 -36.09
CA LEU A 178 7.83 -7.39 -37.17
C LEU A 178 8.65 -6.17 -37.60
N PHE A 179 7.97 -5.04 -37.86
CA PHE A 179 8.56 -3.83 -38.43
C PHE A 179 9.02 -2.85 -37.34
N VAL A 180 9.75 -3.36 -36.35
CA VAL A 180 10.25 -2.58 -35.21
C VAL A 180 11.76 -2.61 -35.16
N SER A 181 12.38 -1.44 -35.10
CA SER A 181 13.79 -1.24 -34.78
C SER A 181 13.93 -0.68 -33.37
N PRO A 182 14.94 -1.10 -32.58
CA PRO A 182 15.24 -0.44 -31.32
C PRO A 182 15.57 1.04 -31.52
N ASP A 183 15.01 1.89 -30.66
CA ASP A 183 15.33 3.32 -30.66
C ASP A 183 16.69 3.57 -30.05
N LYS A 184 17.31 4.69 -30.43
CA LYS A 184 18.51 5.18 -29.72
C LYS A 184 18.06 5.84 -28.43
N VAL A 185 18.80 5.57 -27.36
CA VAL A 185 18.53 6.18 -26.06
C VAL A 185 19.32 7.49 -25.93
N ASP A 186 18.61 8.59 -25.75
CA ASP A 186 19.15 9.87 -25.29
C ASP A 186 18.73 10.08 -23.84
N HIS A 187 19.69 10.09 -22.91
CA HIS A 187 19.38 10.20 -21.49
C HIS A 187 18.99 11.63 -21.09
N ASP A 188 19.29 12.62 -21.94
CA ASP A 188 18.84 14.00 -21.74
C ASP A 188 17.42 14.22 -22.28
N ASP A 189 16.88 13.28 -23.08
CA ASP A 189 15.55 13.34 -23.70
C ASP A 189 14.90 11.95 -23.83
N LEU A 190 14.65 11.29 -22.70
CA LEU A 190 13.89 10.03 -22.63
C LEU A 190 12.39 10.18 -22.93
N LEU A 191 11.89 11.41 -23.10
CA LEU A 191 10.45 11.70 -23.27
C LEU A 191 10.24 12.61 -24.51
N PRO A 192 10.60 12.16 -25.72
CA PRO A 192 10.70 13.02 -26.90
C PRO A 192 9.35 13.58 -27.39
N ALA A 193 8.22 12.98 -26.98
CA ALA A 193 6.88 13.47 -27.29
C ALA A 193 6.42 14.61 -26.37
N VAL A 194 7.12 14.84 -25.27
CA VAL A 194 6.76 15.86 -24.27
C VAL A 194 7.26 17.22 -24.71
N TYR A 195 6.41 18.24 -24.63
CA TYR A 195 6.78 19.62 -24.86
C TYR A 195 6.39 20.51 -23.68
N VAL A 196 6.93 21.72 -23.67
CA VAL A 196 6.66 22.73 -22.64
C VAL A 196 5.63 23.73 -23.15
N GLU A 197 4.56 23.92 -22.38
CA GLU A 197 3.55 24.95 -22.59
C GLU A 197 3.60 25.96 -21.43
N GLU A 198 3.45 27.25 -21.74
CA GLU A 198 3.32 28.28 -20.70
C GLU A 198 1.87 28.29 -20.18
N GLN A 199 1.70 28.16 -18.88
CA GLN A 199 0.41 28.29 -18.22
C GLN A 199 0.51 29.14 -16.97
N ASP A 200 -0.26 30.23 -16.92
CA ASP A 200 -0.28 31.17 -15.81
C ASP A 200 1.12 31.67 -15.41
N GLY A 201 2.01 31.89 -16.40
CA GLY A 201 3.39 32.31 -16.20
C GLY A 201 4.37 31.20 -15.77
N LEU A 202 3.94 29.93 -15.79
CA LEU A 202 4.74 28.76 -15.44
C LEU A 202 4.93 27.82 -16.62
N ASP A 203 6.17 27.37 -16.81
CA ASP A 203 6.53 26.35 -17.81
C ASP A 203 6.05 24.98 -17.31
N CYS A 204 5.10 24.38 -18.03
CA CYS A 204 4.53 23.07 -17.73
C CYS A 204 4.84 22.07 -18.84
N HIS A 205 5.39 20.91 -18.47
CA HIS A 205 5.53 19.75 -19.35
C HIS A 205 4.16 19.10 -19.59
N VAL A 206 3.84 18.85 -20.85
CA VAL A 206 2.57 18.29 -21.34
C VAL A 206 2.79 17.37 -22.55
N LEU A 207 1.79 16.53 -22.84
CA LEU A 207 1.67 15.80 -24.11
C LEU A 207 0.57 16.40 -24.99
N GLY A 208 0.76 16.28 -26.31
CA GLY A 208 -0.19 16.74 -27.31
C GLY A 208 -1.50 15.94 -27.31
N ASP A 209 -2.53 16.49 -27.94
CA ASP A 209 -3.89 15.92 -27.92
C ASP A 209 -3.97 14.51 -28.52
N ASP A 210 -3.11 14.21 -29.48
CA ASP A 210 -3.04 12.92 -30.17
C ASP A 210 -2.53 11.77 -29.27
N HIS A 211 -1.92 12.09 -28.12
CA HIS A 211 -1.36 11.11 -27.17
C HIS A 211 -2.23 10.94 -25.90
N ARG A 212 -3.43 11.53 -25.86
CA ARG A 212 -4.24 11.56 -24.63
C ARG A 212 -4.90 10.20 -24.34
N ARG A 213 -4.79 9.76 -23.09
CA ARG A 213 -5.51 8.62 -22.51
C ARG A 213 -6.66 9.10 -21.64
N ARG A 214 -7.91 8.82 -22.04
CA ARG A 214 -9.12 9.25 -21.33
C ARG A 214 -9.51 8.29 -20.21
N ARG A 215 -8.69 8.21 -19.14
CA ARG A 215 -8.97 7.36 -17.98
C ARG A 215 -10.33 7.69 -17.35
N GLN A 216 -11.09 6.64 -17.01
CA GLN A 216 -12.35 6.71 -16.27
C GLN A 216 -12.27 5.75 -15.09
N GLY A 217 -12.49 6.24 -13.87
CA GLY A 217 -12.47 5.42 -12.66
C GLY A 217 -11.12 4.77 -12.36
N PHE A 218 -11.19 3.58 -11.76
CA PHE A 218 -10.08 2.86 -11.15
C PHE A 218 -9.94 1.43 -11.67
N HIS A 219 -10.41 1.16 -12.89
CA HIS A 219 -10.07 -0.06 -13.62
C HIS A 219 -8.55 -0.14 -13.87
N LEU A 220 -8.03 -1.35 -14.10
CA LEU A 220 -6.64 -1.55 -14.49
C LEU A 220 -6.35 -0.77 -15.78
N THR A 221 -5.39 0.17 -15.71
CA THR A 221 -5.13 1.12 -16.81
C THR A 221 -4.14 0.61 -17.86
N ASP A 222 -3.46 -0.49 -17.56
CA ASP A 222 -2.41 -1.07 -18.40
C ASP A 222 -2.46 -2.59 -18.27
N GLN A 223 -2.78 -3.26 -19.38
CA GLN A 223 -2.87 -4.73 -19.43
C GLN A 223 -1.50 -5.38 -19.70
N GLY A 224 -0.46 -4.58 -19.95
CA GLY A 224 0.82 -5.05 -20.47
C GLY A 224 0.72 -5.59 -21.89
N THR A 225 1.80 -6.22 -22.32
CA THR A 225 1.91 -6.74 -23.68
C THR A 225 1.12 -8.04 -23.91
N ASP A 226 0.75 -8.28 -25.15
CA ASP A 226 0.15 -9.54 -25.59
C ASP A 226 1.24 -10.61 -25.84
N LEU A 227 0.83 -11.78 -26.35
CA LEU A 227 1.80 -12.84 -26.64
C LEU A 227 2.83 -12.42 -27.70
N ALA A 228 2.41 -11.68 -28.73
CA ALA A 228 3.29 -11.29 -29.82
C ALA A 228 4.33 -10.27 -29.35
N GLY A 229 3.94 -9.28 -28.56
CA GLY A 229 4.88 -8.31 -28.01
C GLY A 229 5.86 -8.92 -27.01
N ALA A 230 5.41 -9.79 -26.10
CA ALA A 230 6.33 -10.50 -25.20
C ALA A 230 7.34 -11.37 -25.95
N LEU A 231 6.91 -12.09 -27.00
CA LEU A 231 7.83 -12.85 -27.84
C LEU A 231 8.74 -11.95 -28.68
N GLY A 232 8.28 -10.75 -29.04
CA GLY A 232 9.08 -9.72 -29.67
C GLY A 232 10.27 -9.30 -28.80
N GLU A 233 10.04 -9.12 -27.50
CA GLU A 233 11.08 -8.79 -26.52
C GLU A 233 11.97 -10.02 -26.21
N ALA A 234 11.38 -11.20 -26.04
CA ALA A 234 12.11 -12.45 -25.78
C ALA A 234 13.07 -12.84 -26.93
N ASN A 235 12.69 -12.55 -28.18
CA ASN A 235 13.51 -12.76 -29.37
C ASN A 235 14.44 -11.58 -29.70
N TYR A 236 14.18 -10.40 -29.12
CA TYR A 236 15.12 -9.27 -29.16
C TYR A 236 16.31 -9.52 -28.22
N CYS A 237 16.07 -10.15 -27.06
CA CYS A 237 17.11 -10.64 -26.18
C CYS A 237 18.13 -11.52 -26.92
N ILE A 238 19.43 -11.36 -26.62
CA ILE A 238 20.51 -12.17 -27.23
C ILE A 238 20.89 -13.40 -26.43
N TRP A 239 20.13 -13.67 -25.36
CA TRP A 239 20.34 -14.77 -24.42
C TRP A 239 21.77 -14.87 -23.89
N CYS A 240 22.16 -13.90 -23.05
CA CYS A 240 23.52 -13.69 -22.57
C CYS A 240 24.12 -14.86 -21.75
N HIS A 241 23.31 -15.78 -21.22
CA HIS A 241 23.81 -16.90 -20.40
C HIS A 241 24.74 -17.80 -21.21
N ARG A 242 24.47 -17.96 -22.50
CA ARG A 242 25.31 -18.71 -23.46
C ARG A 242 26.72 -18.13 -23.63
N GLN A 243 26.94 -16.91 -23.15
CA GLN A 243 28.22 -16.22 -23.19
C GLN A 243 28.80 -15.98 -21.78
N GLY A 244 28.10 -16.41 -20.72
CA GLY A 244 28.45 -16.16 -19.32
C GLY A 244 28.45 -14.68 -18.94
N LYS A 245 27.55 -13.88 -19.51
CA LYS A 245 27.55 -12.40 -19.38
C LYS A 245 26.17 -11.79 -19.12
N ASP A 246 25.43 -12.35 -18.19
CA ASP A 246 24.06 -11.92 -17.86
C ASP A 246 24.03 -10.61 -17.06
N SER A 247 24.28 -9.48 -17.71
CA SER A 247 24.29 -8.18 -17.03
C SER A 247 22.93 -7.78 -16.47
N CYS A 248 21.82 -8.20 -17.08
CA CYS A 248 20.47 -7.97 -16.57
C CYS A 248 20.23 -8.69 -15.25
N ALA A 249 20.83 -9.87 -15.04
CA ALA A 249 20.74 -10.64 -13.80
C ALA A 249 21.81 -10.23 -12.80
N ARG A 250 23.09 -10.19 -13.20
CA ARG A 250 24.29 -10.05 -12.34
C ARG A 250 24.87 -8.64 -12.28
N GLY A 251 24.32 -7.68 -13.03
CA GLY A 251 24.78 -6.30 -13.09
C GLY A 251 25.95 -6.06 -14.05
N LEU A 252 26.18 -4.79 -14.38
CA LEU A 252 27.18 -4.36 -15.35
C LEU A 252 28.44 -3.87 -14.63
N ARG A 253 29.44 -4.75 -14.49
CA ARG A 253 30.63 -4.50 -13.65
C ARG A 253 31.63 -3.49 -14.26
N LYS A 254 32.29 -2.71 -13.39
CA LYS A 254 33.46 -1.89 -13.78
C LYS A 254 34.65 -2.84 -14.03
N LYS A 255 35.49 -2.55 -15.04
CA LYS A 255 36.79 -3.21 -15.18
C LYS A 255 37.75 -2.50 -14.21
N VAL A 256 38.00 -2.98 -13.00
CA VAL A 256 38.91 -2.24 -12.07
C VAL A 256 39.93 -3.11 -11.35
N LYS A 257 41.09 -2.49 -11.11
CA LYS A 257 42.04 -2.78 -10.03
C LYS A 257 41.33 -2.74 -8.67
N GLU A 258 41.87 -3.47 -7.68
CA GLU A 258 41.34 -3.58 -6.32
C GLU A 258 40.90 -2.23 -5.70
N GLY A 259 39.71 -2.22 -5.08
CA GLY A 259 39.23 -1.12 -4.21
C GLY A 259 38.23 -0.11 -4.81
N ALA A 260 37.64 -0.36 -5.98
CA ALA A 260 36.58 0.49 -6.54
C ALA A 260 35.20 -0.18 -6.51
N ALA A 261 34.12 0.62 -6.51
CA ALA A 261 32.73 0.14 -6.56
C ALA A 261 32.53 -0.91 -7.68
N PRO A 262 31.85 -2.04 -7.41
CA PRO A 262 31.85 -3.18 -8.33
C PRO A 262 31.07 -2.93 -9.63
N PHE A 263 30.07 -2.05 -9.60
CA PHE A 263 29.15 -1.80 -10.72
C PHE A 263 29.39 -0.45 -11.39
N ARG A 264 29.02 -0.37 -12.67
CA ARG A 264 28.99 0.88 -13.45
C ARG A 264 27.75 1.68 -13.10
N ASP A 265 27.85 2.99 -13.35
CA ASP A 265 26.72 3.91 -13.26
C ASP A 265 26.36 4.32 -14.70
N ASP A 266 25.08 4.48 -14.97
CA ASP A 266 24.58 5.00 -16.25
C ASP A 266 24.75 6.54 -16.32
N PRO A 267 24.47 7.18 -17.48
CA PRO A 267 24.55 8.63 -17.61
C PRO A 267 23.65 9.43 -16.66
N LEU A 268 22.60 8.81 -16.10
CA LEU A 268 21.68 9.42 -15.13
C LEU A 268 22.13 9.22 -13.67
N GLY A 269 23.25 8.52 -13.46
CA GLY A 269 23.81 8.22 -12.13
C GLY A 269 23.18 7.01 -11.45
N VAL A 270 22.44 6.17 -12.17
CA VAL A 270 21.86 4.93 -11.64
C VAL A 270 22.91 3.82 -11.67
N THR A 271 23.17 3.21 -10.52
CA THR A 271 24.10 2.07 -10.41
C THR A 271 23.50 0.80 -11.01
N LEU A 272 24.19 0.23 -12.00
CA LEU A 272 23.73 -0.88 -12.84
C LEU A 272 23.96 -2.25 -12.18
N THR A 273 23.20 -2.55 -11.13
CA THR A 273 23.28 -3.81 -10.35
C THR A 273 22.56 -5.00 -10.99
N GLY A 274 21.66 -4.76 -11.95
CA GLY A 274 20.77 -5.77 -12.53
C GLY A 274 19.63 -6.15 -11.59
N CYS A 275 18.96 -7.27 -11.85
CA CYS A 275 17.86 -7.78 -11.04
C CYS A 275 18.34 -8.01 -9.58
N PRO A 276 17.73 -7.37 -8.58
CA PRO A 276 18.08 -7.58 -7.17
C PRO A 276 17.91 -9.02 -6.69
N LEU A 277 16.99 -9.79 -7.29
CA LEU A 277 16.78 -11.20 -7.01
C LEU A 277 17.77 -12.13 -7.71
N GLU A 278 18.63 -11.57 -8.59
CA GLU A 278 19.54 -12.33 -9.45
C GLU A 278 18.85 -13.35 -10.36
N GLU A 279 17.58 -13.08 -10.71
CA GLU A 279 16.76 -13.96 -11.52
C GLU A 279 17.44 -14.39 -12.83
N ARG A 280 17.28 -15.68 -13.17
CA ARG A 280 17.73 -16.30 -14.43
C ARG A 280 16.96 -15.79 -15.67
N ILE A 281 17.10 -14.49 -15.92
CA ILE A 281 16.38 -13.74 -16.96
C ILE A 281 16.65 -14.30 -18.35
N SER A 282 17.92 -14.61 -18.63
CA SER A 282 18.31 -15.00 -19.97
C SER A 282 17.79 -16.39 -20.32
N GLU A 283 17.72 -17.28 -19.34
CA GLU A 283 17.28 -18.66 -19.44
C GLU A 283 15.76 -18.72 -19.63
N PHE A 284 14.98 -18.02 -18.78
CA PHE A 284 13.52 -18.02 -18.94
C PHE A 284 13.09 -17.37 -20.25
N GLN A 285 13.74 -16.28 -20.67
CA GLN A 285 13.41 -15.65 -21.95
C GLN A 285 13.75 -16.54 -23.14
N TYR A 286 14.84 -17.32 -23.05
CA TYR A 286 15.14 -18.33 -24.06
C TYR A 286 14.02 -19.36 -24.14
N LEU A 287 13.62 -19.95 -23.00
CA LEU A 287 12.54 -20.94 -22.93
C LEU A 287 11.20 -20.37 -23.44
N LYS A 288 10.87 -19.13 -23.05
CA LYS A 288 9.70 -18.41 -23.54
C LYS A 288 9.71 -18.26 -25.05
N ALA A 289 10.85 -17.87 -25.63
CA ALA A 289 11.02 -17.78 -27.07
C ALA A 289 10.94 -19.15 -27.79
N GLN A 290 11.16 -20.26 -27.09
CA GLN A 290 10.96 -21.62 -27.61
C GLN A 290 9.52 -22.16 -27.44
N GLY A 291 8.60 -21.37 -26.89
CA GLY A 291 7.22 -21.79 -26.64
C GLY A 291 6.98 -22.58 -25.35
N LEU A 292 7.99 -22.68 -24.48
CA LEU A 292 7.94 -23.45 -23.22
C LEU A 292 7.47 -22.56 -22.07
N ALA A 293 6.15 -22.29 -22.00
CA ALA A 293 5.59 -21.35 -21.03
C ALA A 293 5.67 -21.86 -19.57
N LEU A 294 5.40 -23.14 -19.32
CA LEU A 294 5.51 -23.73 -17.98
C LEU A 294 6.98 -23.85 -17.57
N GLY A 295 7.85 -24.24 -18.50
CA GLY A 295 9.29 -24.28 -18.30
C GLY A 295 9.88 -22.92 -17.96
N ALA A 296 9.48 -21.87 -18.68
CA ALA A 296 9.91 -20.50 -18.41
C ALA A 296 9.47 -20.01 -17.02
N LEU A 297 8.21 -20.22 -16.63
CA LEU A 297 7.74 -19.88 -15.29
C LEU A 297 8.49 -20.66 -14.19
N ALA A 298 8.76 -21.94 -14.42
CA ALA A 298 9.52 -22.76 -13.48
C ALA A 298 10.94 -22.21 -13.27
N VAL A 299 11.60 -21.68 -14.31
CA VAL A 299 12.91 -21.01 -14.17
C VAL A 299 12.80 -19.71 -13.38
N VAL A 300 11.81 -18.87 -13.66
CA VAL A 300 11.58 -17.63 -12.88
C VAL A 300 11.37 -17.95 -11.41
N ALA A 301 10.58 -18.99 -11.11
CA ALA A 301 10.24 -19.38 -9.74
C ALA A 301 11.41 -19.91 -8.90
N ILE A 302 12.58 -20.20 -9.51
CA ILE A 302 13.79 -20.60 -8.77
C ILE A 302 14.26 -19.44 -7.87
N ASP A 303 14.36 -18.24 -8.45
CA ASP A 303 14.86 -17.04 -7.75
C ASP A 303 13.72 -16.16 -7.24
N ASN A 304 12.58 -16.18 -7.94
CA ASN A 304 11.41 -15.36 -7.68
C ASN A 304 10.13 -16.21 -7.60
N PRO A 305 9.96 -17.04 -6.55
CA PRO A 305 8.76 -17.86 -6.39
C PRO A 305 7.48 -17.03 -6.22
N LEU A 306 7.61 -15.75 -5.88
CA LEU A 306 6.50 -14.80 -5.72
C LEU A 306 6.44 -13.81 -6.89
N VAL A 307 6.76 -14.25 -8.11
CA VAL A 307 6.74 -13.50 -9.38
C VAL A 307 5.50 -12.65 -9.60
N ALA A 308 4.35 -13.05 -9.04
CA ALA A 308 3.14 -12.23 -9.08
C ALA A 308 3.34 -10.82 -8.47
N ALA A 309 4.37 -10.60 -7.64
CA ALA A 309 4.71 -9.32 -7.03
C ALA A 309 5.64 -8.43 -7.88
N THR A 310 6.20 -8.94 -8.97
CA THR A 310 7.19 -8.24 -9.82
C THR A 310 6.66 -8.08 -11.25
N GLY A 311 7.53 -7.65 -12.17
CA GLY A 311 7.20 -7.50 -13.58
C GLY A 311 6.78 -6.08 -13.97
N HIS A 312 6.02 -6.02 -15.06
CA HIS A 312 5.64 -4.79 -15.75
C HIS A 312 5.05 -3.77 -14.77
N ARG A 313 5.50 -2.51 -14.91
CA ARG A 313 5.13 -1.39 -14.02
C ARG A 313 5.53 -1.55 -12.55
N ILE A 314 6.33 -2.55 -12.16
CA ILE A 314 6.80 -2.69 -10.77
C ILE A 314 8.31 -2.60 -10.62
N CYS A 315 9.05 -3.28 -11.49
CA CYS A 315 10.52 -3.34 -11.43
C CYS A 315 11.15 -3.02 -12.78
N ASN A 316 12.36 -2.46 -12.77
CA ASN A 316 13.09 -2.16 -14.00
C ASN A 316 14.63 -2.14 -13.85
N ASP A 317 15.19 -2.46 -12.68
CA ASP A 317 16.64 -2.52 -12.46
C ASP A 317 17.34 -3.47 -13.48
N CYS A 318 16.66 -4.54 -13.91
CA CYS A 318 17.13 -5.47 -14.94
C CYS A 318 17.27 -4.84 -16.34
N MET A 319 16.33 -3.97 -16.73
CA MET A 319 16.35 -3.26 -18.02
C MET A 319 17.50 -2.25 -18.05
N LYS A 320 17.70 -1.50 -16.97
CA LYS A 320 18.79 -0.51 -16.87
C LYS A 320 20.16 -1.16 -17.03
N ALA A 321 20.35 -2.37 -16.48
CA ALA A 321 21.60 -3.13 -16.60
C ALA A 321 21.71 -4.00 -17.86
N CYS A 322 20.72 -3.97 -18.77
CA CYS A 322 20.78 -4.71 -20.03
C CYS A 322 22.02 -4.31 -20.86
N ILE A 323 22.60 -5.23 -21.62
CA ILE A 323 23.82 -4.94 -22.41
C ILE A 323 23.59 -3.80 -23.42
N TYR A 324 22.35 -3.60 -23.84
CA TYR A 324 21.91 -2.51 -24.71
C TYR A 324 21.92 -1.17 -23.98
N GLN A 325 23.09 -0.54 -23.92
CA GLN A 325 23.33 0.73 -23.21
C GLN A 325 23.27 1.98 -24.13
N ARG A 326 22.99 1.80 -25.43
CA ARG A 326 22.94 2.87 -26.44
C ARG A 326 21.66 2.85 -27.28
N GLN A 327 20.77 1.94 -26.94
CA GLN A 327 19.51 1.69 -27.63
C GLN A 327 18.53 1.09 -26.60
N SER A 328 17.24 1.07 -26.92
CA SER A 328 16.22 0.56 -26.01
C SER A 328 16.56 -0.85 -25.51
N PRO A 329 16.53 -1.10 -24.19
CA PRO A 329 16.79 -2.42 -23.63
C PRO A 329 15.61 -3.37 -23.96
N ALA A 330 15.85 -4.68 -23.88
CA ALA A 330 14.74 -5.64 -23.89
C ALA A 330 13.84 -5.38 -22.67
N ASN A 331 12.53 -5.31 -22.87
CA ASN A 331 11.56 -5.08 -21.82
C ASN A 331 11.29 -6.38 -21.04
N ILE A 332 12.24 -6.75 -20.18
CA ILE A 332 12.23 -7.97 -19.38
C ILE A 332 10.97 -8.08 -18.48
N PRO A 333 10.54 -7.02 -17.77
CA PRO A 333 9.34 -7.07 -16.91
C PRO A 333 8.06 -7.44 -17.67
N GLU A 334 7.89 -6.99 -18.92
CA GLU A 334 6.75 -7.40 -19.76
C GLU A 334 6.78 -8.90 -20.08
N VAL A 335 7.95 -9.45 -20.40
CA VAL A 335 8.08 -10.89 -20.67
C VAL A 335 7.82 -11.72 -19.42
N GLU A 336 8.29 -11.29 -18.25
CA GLU A 336 8.05 -11.93 -16.94
C GLU A 336 6.53 -11.95 -16.64
N SER A 337 5.87 -10.79 -16.69
CA SER A 337 4.43 -10.68 -16.43
C SER A 337 3.60 -11.49 -17.44
N ARG A 338 3.93 -11.45 -18.73
CA ARG A 338 3.22 -12.23 -19.75
C ARG A 338 3.41 -13.74 -19.54
N THR A 339 4.60 -14.17 -19.15
CA THR A 339 4.88 -15.59 -18.85
C THR A 339 4.01 -16.08 -17.70
N LEU A 340 3.89 -15.32 -16.61
CA LEU A 340 2.97 -15.64 -15.53
C LEU A 340 1.51 -15.70 -16.03
N LYS A 341 1.06 -14.69 -16.78
CA LYS A 341 -0.32 -14.61 -17.31
C LYS A 341 -0.66 -15.79 -18.24
N ASP A 342 0.29 -16.23 -19.07
CA ASP A 342 0.09 -17.38 -19.95
C ASP A 342 -0.13 -18.67 -19.15
N VAL A 343 0.61 -18.87 -18.07
CA VAL A 343 0.42 -20.05 -17.21
C VAL A 343 -0.86 -19.95 -16.40
N LEU A 344 -1.17 -18.79 -15.82
CA LEU A 344 -2.40 -18.59 -15.05
C LEU A 344 -3.67 -18.79 -15.88
N ALA A 345 -3.61 -18.52 -17.19
CA ALA A 345 -4.72 -18.72 -18.13
C ALA A 345 -4.92 -20.19 -18.55
N LEU A 346 -3.99 -21.11 -18.23
CA LEU A 346 -4.20 -22.55 -18.41
C LEU A 346 -5.15 -23.09 -17.34
N PRO A 347 -5.90 -24.18 -17.60
CA PRO A 347 -6.64 -24.85 -16.56
C PRO A 347 -5.73 -25.25 -15.39
N TYR A 348 -6.15 -24.98 -14.17
CA TYR A 348 -5.35 -25.16 -12.95
C TYR A 348 -4.02 -24.39 -12.94
N GLY A 349 -3.89 -23.33 -13.75
CA GLY A 349 -2.68 -22.52 -13.87
C GLY A 349 -2.17 -21.96 -12.53
N PHE A 350 -3.08 -21.52 -11.66
CA PHE A 350 -2.73 -21.13 -10.29
C PHE A 350 -2.17 -22.30 -9.48
N GLU A 351 -2.74 -23.49 -9.59
CA GLU A 351 -2.26 -24.67 -8.83
C GLU A 351 -0.89 -25.13 -9.33
N ILE A 352 -0.62 -25.04 -10.64
CA ILE A 352 0.70 -25.31 -11.22
C ILE A 352 1.72 -24.29 -10.73
N TYR A 353 1.40 -22.99 -10.82
CA TYR A 353 2.26 -21.93 -10.27
C TYR A 353 2.51 -22.16 -8.77
N SER A 354 1.45 -22.42 -8.01
CA SER A 354 1.53 -22.65 -6.58
C SER A 354 2.40 -23.85 -6.24
N LEU A 355 2.31 -24.93 -7.00
CA LEU A 355 3.13 -26.12 -6.85
C LEU A 355 4.60 -25.79 -7.09
N LEU A 356 4.92 -25.06 -8.17
CA LEU A 356 6.29 -24.64 -8.51
C LEU A 356 6.98 -23.78 -7.44
N THR A 357 6.21 -23.11 -6.56
CA THR A 357 6.81 -22.38 -5.43
C THR A 357 7.34 -23.28 -4.30
N ARG A 358 6.98 -24.56 -4.31
CA ARG A 358 7.32 -25.53 -3.25
C ARG A 358 8.06 -26.74 -3.79
N TRP A 359 7.59 -27.27 -4.92
CA TRP A 359 8.24 -28.32 -5.67
C TRP A 359 8.65 -27.80 -7.04
N ASN A 360 9.95 -27.63 -7.24
CA ASN A 360 10.51 -27.20 -8.51
C ASN A 360 11.76 -28.03 -8.82
N PRO A 361 11.69 -29.01 -9.73
CA PRO A 361 12.83 -29.86 -9.98
C PRO A 361 13.98 -29.16 -10.71
N LEU A 362 13.76 -27.95 -11.24
CA LEU A 362 14.82 -27.11 -11.83
C LEU A 362 15.65 -26.38 -10.77
N ASP A 363 15.15 -26.24 -9.54
CA ASP A 363 15.97 -25.78 -8.41
C ASP A 363 16.82 -26.95 -7.90
N LEU A 364 18.08 -26.98 -8.32
CA LEU A 364 19.03 -28.03 -7.95
C LEU A 364 19.39 -28.02 -6.46
N ARG A 365 19.25 -26.87 -5.78
CA ARG A 365 19.67 -26.68 -4.38
C ARG A 365 18.52 -26.92 -3.40
N ARG A 366 17.29 -26.53 -3.75
CA ARG A 366 16.09 -26.70 -2.91
C ARG A 366 14.87 -27.09 -3.75
N PRO A 367 14.83 -28.29 -4.36
CA PRO A 367 13.70 -28.71 -5.18
C PRO A 367 12.42 -28.99 -4.39
N LEU A 368 12.53 -29.13 -3.06
CA LEU A 368 11.47 -29.52 -2.13
C LEU A 368 11.62 -28.77 -0.80
N PRO A 369 10.52 -28.54 -0.05
CA PRO A 369 10.60 -27.98 1.29
C PRO A 369 11.25 -28.96 2.28
N LYS A 370 11.96 -28.41 3.27
CA LYS A 370 12.48 -29.18 4.41
C LYS A 370 11.33 -29.69 5.31
N ALA A 371 11.64 -30.75 6.06
CA ALA A 371 10.77 -31.25 7.11
C ALA A 371 10.55 -30.20 8.21
N ALA A 372 9.50 -30.38 9.03
CA ALA A 372 9.23 -29.46 10.13
C ALA A 372 10.40 -29.36 11.10
N SER A 373 10.87 -28.15 11.32
CA SER A 373 11.98 -27.81 12.23
C SER A 373 11.51 -27.68 13.68
N GLY A 374 10.20 -27.54 13.91
CA GLY A 374 9.61 -27.18 15.21
C GLY A 374 9.84 -25.72 15.63
N LYS A 375 10.50 -24.91 14.79
CA LYS A 375 10.82 -23.51 15.08
C LYS A 375 9.73 -22.56 14.63
N ARG A 376 9.56 -21.47 15.36
CA ARG A 376 8.49 -20.49 15.14
C ARG A 376 9.04 -19.10 14.90
N VAL A 377 8.56 -18.47 13.83
CA VAL A 377 8.99 -17.13 13.43
C VAL A 377 7.79 -16.20 13.37
N LEU A 378 7.90 -15.05 14.03
CA LEU A 378 6.95 -13.95 13.88
C LEU A 378 7.47 -13.00 12.80
N VAL A 379 6.71 -12.80 11.73
CA VAL A 379 7.00 -11.82 10.68
C VAL A 379 6.08 -10.63 10.89
N VAL A 380 6.67 -9.46 11.12
CA VAL A 380 5.97 -8.23 11.46
C VAL A 380 5.88 -7.32 10.23
N GLY A 381 4.69 -7.19 9.66
CA GLY A 381 4.43 -6.49 8.40
C GLY A 381 4.40 -7.47 7.23
N MET A 382 3.30 -7.49 6.49
CA MET A 382 3.07 -8.44 5.38
C MET A 382 3.09 -7.75 4.02
N GLY A 383 4.03 -6.82 3.86
CA GLY A 383 4.45 -6.27 2.58
C GLY A 383 5.44 -7.17 1.83
N PRO A 384 6.07 -6.69 0.75
CA PRO A 384 6.92 -7.51 -0.12
C PRO A 384 8.06 -8.27 0.57
N ALA A 385 8.75 -7.62 1.50
CA ALA A 385 9.76 -8.28 2.30
C ALA A 385 9.16 -9.38 3.20
N GLY A 386 8.03 -9.08 3.87
CA GLY A 386 7.40 -9.98 4.84
C GLY A 386 6.83 -11.25 4.19
N PHE A 387 6.06 -11.11 3.11
CA PHE A 387 5.50 -12.28 2.43
C PHE A 387 6.58 -13.14 1.75
N THR A 388 7.68 -12.54 1.30
CA THR A 388 8.82 -13.25 0.67
C THR A 388 9.61 -14.01 1.73
N LEU A 389 9.87 -13.37 2.87
CA LEU A 389 10.52 -14.02 4.00
C LEU A 389 9.69 -15.19 4.52
N ALA A 390 8.37 -15.00 4.67
CA ALA A 390 7.47 -16.06 5.09
C ALA A 390 7.55 -17.27 4.16
N HIS A 391 7.54 -17.04 2.84
CA HIS A 391 7.68 -18.11 1.85
C HIS A 391 8.95 -18.95 2.06
N HIS A 392 10.12 -18.29 2.13
CA HIS A 392 11.39 -18.99 2.28
C HIS A 392 11.49 -19.72 3.62
N LEU A 393 11.09 -19.10 4.73
CA LEU A 393 11.13 -19.73 6.05
C LEU A 393 10.18 -20.93 6.17
N LEU A 394 9.02 -20.90 5.50
CA LEU A 394 8.13 -22.05 5.41
C LEU A 394 8.76 -23.20 4.60
N ASN A 395 9.54 -22.89 3.55
CA ASN A 395 10.30 -23.89 2.79
C ASN A 395 11.49 -24.45 3.58
N GLU A 396 12.09 -23.68 4.47
CA GLU A 396 13.11 -24.16 5.43
C GLU A 396 12.52 -24.96 6.60
N GLY A 397 11.18 -25.07 6.65
CA GLY A 397 10.47 -25.96 7.57
C GLY A 397 10.06 -25.31 8.89
N HIS A 398 10.10 -23.99 8.99
CA HIS A 398 9.62 -23.26 10.15
C HIS A 398 8.11 -23.03 10.10
N THR A 399 7.51 -22.80 11.26
CA THR A 399 6.15 -22.28 11.42
C THR A 399 6.21 -20.76 11.44
N VAL A 400 5.42 -20.11 10.59
CA VAL A 400 5.51 -18.67 10.38
C VAL A 400 4.17 -18.02 10.70
N VAL A 401 4.21 -16.98 11.52
CA VAL A 401 3.04 -16.15 11.83
C VAL A 401 3.29 -14.76 11.29
N GLY A 402 2.47 -14.31 10.34
CA GLY A 402 2.44 -12.93 9.87
C GLY A 402 1.49 -12.09 10.70
N ILE A 403 1.92 -10.88 11.10
CA ILE A 403 1.04 -9.87 11.69
C ILE A 403 1.12 -8.56 10.91
N ASP A 404 0.02 -7.83 10.82
CA ASP A 404 -0.02 -6.48 10.26
C ASP A 404 -0.92 -5.57 11.11
N GLY A 405 -0.53 -4.29 11.25
CA GLY A 405 -1.33 -3.30 11.98
C GLY A 405 -2.58 -2.88 11.20
N LEU A 406 -2.56 -3.01 9.87
CA LEU A 406 -3.71 -2.76 9.02
C LEU A 406 -4.74 -3.90 9.10
N LYS A 407 -5.98 -3.57 8.76
CA LYS A 407 -7.05 -4.57 8.60
C LYS A 407 -6.66 -5.49 7.45
N ILE A 408 -6.73 -6.80 7.66
CA ILE A 408 -6.62 -7.80 6.60
C ILE A 408 -7.99 -8.47 6.47
N GLU A 409 -8.65 -8.28 5.33
CA GLU A 409 -9.96 -8.89 5.06
C GLU A 409 -9.85 -10.42 5.04
N PRO A 410 -10.82 -11.18 5.58
CA PRO A 410 -10.86 -12.62 5.36
C PRO A 410 -10.97 -12.94 3.85
N LEU A 411 -10.32 -14.01 3.41
CA LEU A 411 -10.58 -14.58 2.09
C LEU A 411 -11.74 -15.58 2.21
N ASP A 412 -12.35 -15.90 1.06
CA ASP A 412 -13.27 -17.04 1.00
C ASP A 412 -12.56 -18.31 1.50
N ALA A 413 -13.15 -18.96 2.50
CA ALA A 413 -12.62 -20.16 3.12
C ALA A 413 -12.64 -21.37 2.16
N ALA A 414 -13.49 -21.35 1.13
CA ALA A 414 -13.47 -22.36 0.06
C ALA A 414 -12.16 -22.32 -0.72
N PHE A 415 -11.56 -21.14 -0.94
CA PHE A 415 -10.27 -21.02 -1.62
C PHE A 415 -9.10 -21.03 -0.65
N SER A 416 -9.20 -20.37 0.50
CA SER A 416 -8.06 -20.21 1.42
C SER A 416 -7.85 -21.38 2.39
N GLY A 417 -8.91 -22.16 2.68
CA GLY A 417 -8.88 -23.23 3.66
C GLY A 417 -8.86 -22.76 5.12
N VAL A 418 -9.22 -21.49 5.38
CA VAL A 418 -9.20 -20.88 6.72
C VAL A 418 -10.53 -20.18 6.97
N ASP A 419 -11.27 -20.61 8.00
CA ASP A 419 -12.52 -19.99 8.43
C ASP A 419 -12.26 -18.68 9.22
N LEU A 420 -13.32 -17.91 9.50
CA LEU A 420 -13.22 -16.59 10.14
C LEU A 420 -12.54 -16.63 11.52
N ASP A 421 -12.74 -17.73 12.26
CA ASP A 421 -12.13 -17.97 13.57
C ASP A 421 -10.67 -18.48 13.49
N GLY A 422 -10.14 -18.66 12.28
CA GLY A 422 -8.79 -19.17 12.03
C GLY A 422 -8.70 -20.70 11.87
N SER A 423 -9.79 -21.43 12.13
CA SER A 423 -9.79 -22.88 11.98
C SER A 423 -9.60 -23.33 10.52
N ARG A 424 -8.97 -24.48 10.35
CA ARG A 424 -8.63 -25.06 9.05
C ARG A 424 -9.79 -25.89 8.51
N ARG A 425 -10.05 -25.76 7.21
CA ARG A 425 -10.97 -26.62 6.46
C ARG A 425 -10.40 -27.01 5.11
N PRO A 426 -10.90 -28.09 4.47
CA PRO A 426 -10.54 -28.40 3.08
C PRO A 426 -10.88 -27.23 2.16
N PHE A 427 -9.97 -26.95 1.23
CA PHE A 427 -10.13 -25.94 0.17
C PHE A 427 -10.28 -26.59 -1.20
N GLU A 428 -10.79 -25.81 -2.14
CA GLU A 428 -11.07 -26.19 -3.52
C GLU A 428 -9.91 -25.83 -4.44
N ALA A 429 -9.72 -26.64 -5.48
CA ALA A 429 -8.79 -26.34 -6.56
C ALA A 429 -9.31 -25.16 -7.38
N ILE A 430 -8.43 -24.24 -7.74
CA ILE A 430 -8.75 -23.14 -8.66
C ILE A 430 -8.53 -23.62 -10.09
N ALA A 431 -9.62 -24.02 -10.75
CA ALA A 431 -9.59 -24.49 -12.13
C ALA A 431 -9.34 -23.34 -13.13
N ASP A 432 -9.87 -22.16 -12.84
CA ASP A 432 -9.70 -20.95 -13.64
C ASP A 432 -9.36 -19.79 -12.70
N VAL A 433 -8.28 -19.06 -13.01
CA VAL A 433 -7.81 -17.93 -12.21
C VAL A 433 -8.82 -16.78 -12.20
N GLU A 434 -9.67 -16.66 -13.22
CA GLU A 434 -10.70 -15.62 -13.31
C GLU A 434 -11.70 -15.70 -12.15
N ALA A 435 -11.86 -16.87 -11.51
CA ALA A 435 -12.66 -17.02 -10.29
C ALA A 435 -12.12 -16.21 -9.10
N LEU A 436 -10.86 -15.78 -9.16
CA LEU A 436 -10.21 -14.96 -8.14
C LEU A 436 -10.15 -13.48 -8.52
N TYR A 437 -10.32 -13.14 -9.80
CA TYR A 437 -10.11 -11.79 -10.30
C TYR A 437 -11.35 -10.93 -10.09
N GLU A 438 -11.10 -9.72 -9.64
CA GLU A 438 -12.09 -8.67 -9.46
C GLU A 438 -11.64 -7.45 -10.27
N ASP A 439 -12.58 -6.72 -10.85
CA ASP A 439 -12.29 -5.40 -11.41
C ASP A 439 -11.75 -4.49 -10.29
N LEU A 440 -10.63 -3.82 -10.52
CA LEU A 440 -9.99 -2.95 -9.53
C LEU A 440 -10.88 -1.78 -9.10
N ASP A 441 -11.85 -1.38 -9.93
CA ASP A 441 -12.81 -0.32 -9.60
C ASP A 441 -13.74 -0.71 -8.43
N ASP A 442 -14.04 -2.02 -8.29
CA ASP A 442 -14.98 -2.55 -7.31
C ASP A 442 -14.36 -3.54 -6.29
N ARG A 443 -13.15 -4.05 -6.57
CA ARG A 443 -12.42 -5.06 -5.77
C ARG A 443 -12.46 -4.73 -4.28
N ILE A 444 -12.64 -5.71 -3.41
CA ILE A 444 -12.48 -5.50 -1.96
C ILE A 444 -11.00 -5.22 -1.63
N MET A 445 -10.74 -4.19 -0.83
CA MET A 445 -9.36 -3.88 -0.44
C MET A 445 -8.92 -4.85 0.66
N ALA A 446 -8.14 -5.86 0.26
CA ALA A 446 -7.79 -7.00 1.09
C ALA A 446 -6.86 -6.64 2.26
N GLY A 447 -6.12 -5.53 2.16
CA GLY A 447 -5.20 -5.03 3.18
C GLY A 447 -3.87 -5.79 3.30
N PHE A 448 -3.72 -6.92 2.61
CA PHE A 448 -2.49 -7.71 2.52
C PHE A 448 -1.57 -7.16 1.40
N GLY A 449 -0.27 -7.01 1.66
CA GLY A 449 0.72 -6.55 0.66
C GLY A 449 1.40 -5.22 0.99
N GLY A 450 1.04 -4.56 2.09
CA GLY A 450 1.65 -3.28 2.48
C GLY A 450 1.49 -2.21 1.41
N VAL A 451 2.57 -1.51 1.05
CA VAL A 451 2.58 -0.46 0.00
C VAL A 451 2.09 -0.99 -1.36
N ALA A 452 2.22 -2.28 -1.66
CA ALA A 452 1.66 -2.84 -2.90
C ALA A 452 0.12 -2.81 -2.93
N GLU A 453 -0.55 -2.84 -1.78
CA GLU A 453 -2.01 -2.74 -1.67
C GLU A 453 -2.48 -1.29 -1.56
N TYR A 454 -1.86 -0.49 -0.67
CA TYR A 454 -2.35 0.86 -0.35
C TYR A 454 -1.58 2.02 -1.00
N GLY A 455 -0.43 1.75 -1.61
CA GLY A 455 0.43 2.78 -2.23
C GLY A 455 0.44 2.70 -3.74
N ILE A 456 0.75 1.52 -4.31
CA ILE A 456 0.71 1.29 -5.75
C ILE A 456 -0.74 1.34 -6.24
N THR A 457 -0.96 2.01 -7.36
CA THR A 457 -2.28 2.37 -7.90
C THR A 457 -2.71 1.38 -8.98
N VAL A 458 -3.71 1.75 -9.79
CA VAL A 458 -4.31 0.94 -10.86
C VAL A 458 -3.41 0.75 -12.10
N ARG A 459 -2.12 1.05 -11.97
CA ARG A 459 -1.07 0.72 -12.94
C ARG A 459 -0.56 -0.71 -12.81
N TRP A 460 -0.94 -1.41 -11.75
CA TRP A 460 -0.59 -2.81 -11.50
C TRP A 460 -1.80 -3.61 -11.02
N ASP A 461 -1.90 -4.87 -11.45
CA ASP A 461 -3.05 -5.72 -11.12
C ASP A 461 -2.97 -6.24 -9.67
N LYS A 462 -3.75 -5.60 -8.79
CA LYS A 462 -3.82 -5.96 -7.37
C LYS A 462 -4.46 -7.33 -7.11
N ASN A 463 -5.03 -7.99 -8.10
CA ASN A 463 -5.47 -9.38 -7.94
C ASN A 463 -4.29 -10.32 -7.66
N PHE A 464 -3.08 -9.98 -8.09
CA PHE A 464 -1.87 -10.74 -7.79
C PHE A 464 -1.55 -10.85 -6.30
N LEU A 465 -1.94 -9.87 -5.48
CA LEU A 465 -1.82 -9.96 -4.02
C LEU A 465 -2.68 -11.09 -3.43
N LYS A 466 -3.85 -11.36 -4.03
CA LYS A 466 -4.70 -12.48 -3.63
C LYS A 466 -4.03 -13.81 -3.95
N LEU A 467 -3.36 -13.92 -5.10
CA LEU A 467 -2.59 -15.11 -5.47
C LEU A 467 -1.47 -15.36 -4.46
N ILE A 468 -0.63 -14.36 -4.19
CA ILE A 468 0.47 -14.45 -3.21
C ILE A 468 -0.05 -14.85 -1.83
N ARG A 469 -1.16 -14.26 -1.39
CA ARG A 469 -1.77 -14.60 -0.12
C ARG A 469 -2.21 -16.06 -0.07
N LEU A 470 -2.80 -16.60 -1.14
CA LEU A 470 -3.19 -18.01 -1.22
C LEU A 470 -1.98 -18.96 -1.22
N LEU A 471 -0.86 -18.57 -1.86
CA LEU A 471 0.40 -19.34 -1.83
C LEU A 471 0.90 -19.59 -0.41
N LEU A 472 0.69 -18.62 0.49
CA LEU A 472 1.06 -18.73 1.90
C LEU A 472 -0.06 -19.35 2.75
N GLN A 473 -1.27 -18.82 2.66
CA GLN A 473 -2.36 -19.09 3.59
C GLN A 473 -2.86 -20.54 3.56
N ARG A 474 -2.75 -21.23 2.42
CA ARG A 474 -3.12 -22.66 2.30
C ARG A 474 -2.14 -23.61 3.02
N ARG A 475 -0.97 -23.12 3.45
CA ARG A 475 0.06 -23.94 4.13
C ARG A 475 -0.28 -24.06 5.62
N GLU A 476 -0.37 -25.28 6.14
CA GLU A 476 -0.80 -25.56 7.52
C GLU A 476 -0.01 -24.83 8.61
N ARG A 477 1.29 -24.61 8.37
CA ARG A 477 2.24 -23.96 9.28
C ARG A 477 2.31 -22.43 9.14
N PHE A 478 1.38 -21.82 8.43
CA PHE A 478 1.30 -20.37 8.26
C PHE A 478 -0.01 -19.80 8.85
N ALA A 479 0.09 -18.74 9.66
CA ALA A 479 -1.07 -17.98 10.14
C ALA A 479 -0.88 -16.49 9.87
N LEU A 480 -1.98 -15.76 9.69
CA LEU A 480 -1.97 -14.34 9.35
C LEU A 480 -3.02 -13.58 10.18
N PHE A 481 -2.59 -12.50 10.83
CA PHE A 481 -3.45 -11.64 11.65
C PHE A 481 -3.32 -10.17 11.23
N GLY A 482 -4.45 -9.58 10.82
CA GLY A 482 -4.56 -8.13 10.63
C GLY A 482 -5.04 -7.42 11.90
N GLY A 483 -4.82 -6.12 11.98
CA GLY A 483 -5.17 -5.31 13.15
C GLY A 483 -4.31 -5.59 14.38
N VAL A 484 -3.12 -6.18 14.22
CA VAL A 484 -2.23 -6.51 15.32
C VAL A 484 -0.95 -5.67 15.20
N ARG A 485 -0.77 -4.72 16.12
CA ARG A 485 0.41 -3.85 16.12
C ARG A 485 1.51 -4.43 17.00
N PHE A 486 2.67 -4.71 16.41
CA PHE A 486 3.87 -5.07 17.16
C PHE A 486 4.41 -3.88 17.96
N GLY A 487 4.90 -4.14 19.17
CA GLY A 487 5.32 -3.12 20.13
C GLY A 487 4.20 -2.64 21.05
N SER A 488 2.93 -2.96 20.75
CA SER A 488 1.81 -2.65 21.65
C SER A 488 0.83 -3.80 21.88
N THR A 489 0.12 -4.30 20.86
CA THR A 489 -0.81 -5.44 20.99
C THR A 489 -0.04 -6.71 21.38
N ILE A 490 1.10 -6.91 20.74
CA ILE A 490 2.10 -7.94 21.05
C ILE A 490 3.46 -7.25 21.19
N THR A 491 4.13 -7.45 22.32
CA THR A 491 5.50 -6.95 22.53
C THR A 491 6.52 -8.02 22.21
N LEU A 492 7.81 -7.65 22.20
CA LEU A 492 8.90 -8.59 21.99
C LEU A 492 8.91 -9.69 23.06
N GLU A 493 8.66 -9.31 24.33
CA GLU A 493 8.56 -10.23 25.45
C GLU A 493 7.36 -11.16 25.36
N ASP A 494 6.21 -10.68 24.85
CA ASP A 494 5.05 -11.54 24.61
C ASP A 494 5.36 -12.57 23.54
N ALA A 495 6.00 -12.17 22.44
CA ALA A 495 6.40 -13.10 21.38
C ALA A 495 7.32 -14.20 21.96
N TRP A 496 8.29 -13.80 22.78
CA TRP A 496 9.13 -14.72 23.52
C TRP A 496 8.37 -15.66 24.46
N ALA A 497 7.39 -15.15 25.20
CA ALA A 497 6.57 -15.94 26.11
C ALA A 497 5.60 -16.90 25.38
N GLN A 498 5.13 -16.51 24.20
CA GLN A 498 4.28 -17.35 23.34
C GLN A 498 5.06 -18.48 22.64
N GLY A 499 6.39 -18.44 22.70
CA GLY A 499 7.25 -19.50 22.18
C GLY A 499 7.74 -19.27 20.76
N PHE A 500 7.80 -18.01 20.30
CA PHE A 500 8.54 -17.67 19.09
C PHE A 500 10.05 -17.81 19.34
N ASP A 501 10.76 -18.34 18.33
CA ASP A 501 12.22 -18.48 18.33
C ASP A 501 12.91 -17.30 17.64
N HIS A 502 12.19 -16.59 16.76
CA HIS A 502 12.70 -15.44 16.01
C HIS A 502 11.60 -14.42 15.72
N VAL A 503 11.97 -13.14 15.66
CA VAL A 503 11.11 -12.04 15.22
C VAL A 503 11.78 -11.31 14.04
N ALA A 504 11.07 -11.20 12.92
CA ALA A 504 11.53 -10.50 11.73
C ALA A 504 10.71 -9.23 11.50
N LEU A 505 11.38 -8.07 11.46
CA LEU A 505 10.76 -6.77 11.25
C LEU A 505 10.73 -6.42 9.76
N ALA A 506 9.54 -6.32 9.18
CA ALA A 506 9.28 -5.94 7.79
C ALA A 506 8.27 -4.78 7.72
N LEU A 507 8.46 -3.76 8.57
CA LEU A 507 7.52 -2.64 8.81
C LEU A 507 7.48 -1.59 7.70
N GLY A 508 8.39 -1.66 6.72
CA GLY A 508 8.48 -0.74 5.58
C GLY A 508 8.87 0.71 5.93
N ALA A 509 8.77 1.60 4.93
CA ALA A 509 8.96 3.04 5.09
C ALA A 509 7.61 3.75 5.18
N GLY A 510 7.18 4.02 6.41
CA GLY A 510 5.88 4.63 6.68
C GLY A 510 5.92 6.13 6.96
N ARG A 511 7.04 6.68 7.43
CA ARG A 511 7.05 8.04 8.01
C ARG A 511 7.23 9.13 6.96
N PRO A 512 6.27 10.04 6.74
CA PRO A 512 6.34 11.03 5.69
C PRO A 512 7.28 12.17 6.08
N THR A 513 7.91 12.75 5.08
CA THR A 513 8.69 13.98 5.24
C THR A 513 7.74 15.16 5.39
N ILE A 514 7.79 15.82 6.54
CA ILE A 514 7.01 17.04 6.82
C ILE A 514 7.81 18.23 6.27
N LEU A 515 7.15 19.08 5.50
CA LEU A 515 7.70 20.35 5.04
C LEU A 515 7.35 21.44 6.04
N ASP A 516 8.32 22.27 6.39
CA ASP A 516 8.08 23.47 7.20
C ASP A 516 7.52 24.57 6.29
N LEU A 517 6.18 24.64 6.23
CA LEU A 517 5.45 25.59 5.41
C LEU A 517 4.41 26.32 6.28
N PRO A 518 4.35 27.66 6.24
CA PRO A 518 3.21 28.40 6.77
C PRO A 518 1.90 27.84 6.24
N ASN A 519 0.95 27.57 7.15
CA ASN A 519 -0.35 26.96 6.86
C ASN A 519 -0.27 25.56 6.22
N GLY A 520 0.84 24.83 6.41
CA GLY A 520 1.07 23.49 5.84
C GLY A 520 0.08 22.40 6.30
N LEU A 521 -0.82 22.71 7.24
CA LEU A 521 -1.92 21.84 7.70
C LEU A 521 -3.30 22.48 7.55
N ALA A 522 -3.44 23.55 6.77
CA ALA A 522 -4.73 24.18 6.49
C ALA A 522 -5.70 23.23 5.77
N ARG A 523 -7.00 23.53 5.82
CA ARG A 523 -8.01 22.75 5.09
C ARG A 523 -7.66 22.71 3.61
N GLY A 524 -7.65 21.51 3.02
CA GLY A 524 -7.24 21.30 1.62
C GLY A 524 -5.80 20.81 1.48
N VAL A 525 -4.97 20.89 2.52
CA VAL A 525 -3.61 20.33 2.51
C VAL A 525 -3.60 18.92 3.11
N ARG A 526 -2.93 17.98 2.44
CA ARG A 526 -2.71 16.60 2.92
C ARG A 526 -1.32 16.13 2.56
N THR A 527 -0.79 15.16 3.28
CA THR A 527 0.35 14.37 2.75
C THR A 527 -0.16 13.41 1.69
N ALA A 528 0.68 13.06 0.73
CA ALA A 528 0.34 12.04 -0.27
C ALA A 528 0.05 10.68 0.36
N SER A 529 0.76 10.33 1.45
CA SER A 529 0.50 9.11 2.23
C SER A 529 -0.89 9.12 2.87
N ASP A 530 -1.36 10.24 3.42
CA ASP A 530 -2.73 10.37 3.92
C ASP A 530 -3.74 10.14 2.79
N PHE A 531 -3.58 10.86 1.67
CA PHE A 531 -4.49 10.75 0.53
C PHE A 531 -4.57 9.34 -0.04
N LEU A 532 -3.44 8.72 -0.41
CA LEU A 532 -3.42 7.39 -1.02
C LEU A 532 -3.97 6.33 -0.05
N MET A 533 -3.58 6.38 1.23
CA MET A 533 -4.12 5.44 2.22
C MET A 533 -5.61 5.65 2.50
N ALA A 534 -6.10 6.89 2.49
CA ALA A 534 -7.53 7.16 2.64
C ALA A 534 -8.30 6.67 1.42
N LEU A 535 -7.85 6.97 0.20
CA LEU A 535 -8.47 6.53 -1.04
C LEU A 535 -8.54 5.00 -1.13
N GLN A 536 -7.41 4.33 -0.92
CA GLN A 536 -7.28 2.89 -1.06
C GLN A 536 -7.89 2.16 0.15
N LEU A 537 -7.40 2.34 1.38
CA LEU A 537 -7.82 1.50 2.52
C LEU A 537 -9.27 1.66 2.97
N THR A 538 -9.92 2.80 2.67
CA THR A 538 -11.36 2.99 2.96
C THR A 538 -12.26 2.62 1.78
N GLY A 539 -11.68 2.42 0.59
CA GLY A 539 -12.42 2.29 -0.65
C GLY A 539 -13.20 3.55 -1.04
N ALA A 540 -12.68 4.74 -0.77
CA ALA A 540 -13.39 6.00 -1.02
C ALA A 540 -13.79 6.20 -2.50
N ALA A 541 -12.99 5.64 -3.42
CA ALA A 541 -13.24 5.62 -4.87
C ALA A 541 -14.50 4.86 -5.28
N LYS A 542 -14.92 3.86 -4.48
CA LYS A 542 -16.04 2.99 -4.83
C LYS A 542 -17.35 3.73 -4.76
N GLN A 543 -18.24 3.46 -5.71
CA GLN A 543 -19.55 4.10 -5.80
C GLN A 543 -20.44 3.77 -4.60
N ASN A 544 -20.37 2.52 -4.12
CA ASN A 544 -21.16 2.00 -3.00
C ASN A 544 -20.54 2.25 -1.61
N SER A 545 -19.37 2.89 -1.52
CA SER A 545 -18.67 3.12 -0.25
C SER A 545 -19.18 4.36 0.49
N ILE A 546 -19.32 4.25 1.82
CA ILE A 546 -19.67 5.36 2.71
C ILE A 546 -18.47 6.20 3.16
N ALA A 547 -17.25 5.85 2.77
CA ALA A 547 -16.05 6.59 3.19
C ALA A 547 -16.02 8.03 2.66
N ASN A 548 -15.48 8.94 3.47
CA ASN A 548 -15.48 10.38 3.19
C ASN A 548 -14.05 10.89 2.94
N MET A 549 -13.77 11.32 1.71
CA MET A 549 -12.50 11.93 1.35
C MET A 549 -12.76 13.13 0.44
N GLN A 550 -12.78 14.33 1.00
CA GLN A 550 -13.05 15.55 0.24
C GLN A 550 -11.80 16.02 -0.51
N LEU A 551 -11.99 16.30 -1.80
CA LEU A 551 -10.98 16.87 -2.70
C LEU A 551 -11.61 17.98 -3.55
N ARG A 552 -10.93 19.11 -3.73
CA ARG A 552 -11.37 20.23 -4.57
C ARG A 552 -10.34 20.58 -5.64
N LEU A 553 -10.78 21.03 -6.81
CA LEU A 553 -9.91 21.49 -7.91
C LEU A 553 -9.71 23.02 -7.83
N PRO A 554 -8.59 23.57 -8.33
CA PRO A 554 -7.39 22.87 -8.83
C PRO A 554 -6.57 22.15 -7.75
N VAL A 555 -5.80 21.15 -8.15
CA VAL A 555 -4.86 20.41 -7.29
C VAL A 555 -3.42 20.73 -7.64
N VAL A 556 -2.58 20.90 -6.60
CA VAL A 556 -1.11 20.91 -6.73
C VAL A 556 -0.49 19.77 -5.91
N VAL A 557 0.40 18.99 -6.53
CA VAL A 557 1.18 17.94 -5.87
C VAL A 557 2.65 18.35 -5.78
N ILE A 558 3.21 18.40 -4.58
CA ILE A 558 4.62 18.76 -4.35
C ILE A 558 5.47 17.49 -4.33
N GLY A 559 6.32 17.28 -5.35
CA GLY A 559 7.21 16.11 -5.41
C GLY A 559 7.67 15.77 -6.83
N GLY A 560 8.51 14.74 -6.95
CA GLY A 560 9.04 14.26 -8.25
C GLY A 560 9.35 12.76 -8.28
N GLY A 561 8.87 11.99 -7.30
CA GLY A 561 8.97 10.53 -7.28
C GLY A 561 7.64 9.88 -7.66
N LEU A 562 7.60 8.54 -7.69
CA LEU A 562 6.38 7.79 -8.03
C LEU A 562 5.18 8.13 -7.15
N THR A 563 5.38 8.37 -5.85
CA THR A 563 4.30 8.83 -4.96
C THR A 563 3.61 10.11 -5.44
N ALA A 564 4.36 11.04 -6.08
CA ALA A 564 3.78 12.25 -6.64
C ALA A 564 2.98 11.95 -7.92
N ILE A 565 3.50 11.06 -8.77
CA ILE A 565 2.83 10.59 -9.99
C ILE A 565 1.50 9.88 -9.65
N ASP A 566 1.56 8.92 -8.73
CA ASP A 566 0.40 8.17 -8.24
C ASP A 566 -0.62 9.12 -7.60
N THR A 567 -0.19 10.06 -6.75
CA THR A 567 -1.10 11.04 -6.15
C THR A 567 -1.78 11.92 -7.20
N ALA A 568 -1.05 12.38 -8.22
CA ALA A 568 -1.60 13.25 -9.25
C ALA A 568 -2.65 12.54 -10.10
N THR A 569 -2.32 11.36 -10.64
CA THR A 569 -3.22 10.56 -11.48
C THR A 569 -4.47 10.11 -10.72
N GLU A 570 -4.31 9.62 -9.49
CA GLU A 570 -5.44 9.21 -8.64
C GLU A 570 -6.33 10.39 -8.23
N SER A 571 -5.76 11.56 -7.94
CA SER A 571 -6.55 12.76 -7.61
C SER A 571 -7.42 13.23 -8.78
N LEU A 572 -6.89 13.15 -10.01
CA LEU A 572 -7.60 13.51 -11.23
C LEU A 572 -8.75 12.53 -11.50
N ALA A 573 -8.50 11.22 -11.32
CA ALA A 573 -9.50 10.16 -11.51
C ALA A 573 -10.58 10.14 -10.40
N TYR A 574 -10.21 10.49 -9.16
CA TYR A 574 -11.12 10.49 -8.02
C TYR A 574 -12.14 11.62 -8.07
N TYR A 575 -11.76 12.80 -8.56
CA TYR A 575 -12.63 13.98 -8.51
C TYR A 575 -14.01 13.74 -9.16
N PRO A 576 -14.12 13.20 -10.40
CA PRO A 576 -15.41 12.84 -10.98
C PRO A 576 -16.23 11.87 -10.10
N ARG A 577 -15.59 10.81 -9.59
CA ARG A 577 -16.26 9.78 -8.76
C ARG A 577 -16.87 10.39 -7.50
N GLN A 578 -16.15 11.27 -6.81
CA GLN A 578 -16.65 11.86 -5.57
C GLN A 578 -17.89 12.72 -5.83
N VAL A 579 -17.90 13.54 -6.89
CA VAL A 579 -18.98 14.51 -7.14
C VAL A 579 -20.20 13.81 -7.73
N GLU A 580 -20.00 12.79 -8.58
CA GLU A 580 -21.08 11.94 -9.08
C GLU A 580 -21.75 11.15 -7.94
N LYS A 581 -20.96 10.58 -7.02
CA LYS A 581 -21.47 9.94 -5.80
C LYS A 581 -22.22 10.92 -4.90
N PHE A 582 -21.70 12.14 -4.75
CA PHE A 582 -22.36 13.20 -3.99
C PHE A 582 -23.73 13.57 -4.59
N LEU A 583 -23.77 13.80 -5.90
CA LEU A 583 -25.00 14.15 -6.62
C LEU A 583 -26.05 13.06 -6.52
N ALA A 584 -25.66 11.78 -6.72
CA ALA A 584 -26.58 10.65 -6.65
C ALA A 584 -27.27 10.57 -5.27
N ARG A 585 -26.51 10.71 -4.18
CA ARG A 585 -27.06 10.71 -2.82
C ARG A 585 -27.91 11.94 -2.55
N TYR A 586 -27.44 13.12 -2.96
CA TYR A 586 -28.16 14.38 -2.78
C TYR A 586 -29.53 14.34 -3.45
N GLU A 587 -29.62 13.90 -4.71
CA GLU A 587 -30.88 13.85 -5.45
C GLU A 587 -31.90 12.92 -4.80
N VAL A 588 -31.47 11.74 -4.33
CA VAL A 588 -32.35 10.79 -3.64
C VAL A 588 -32.86 11.36 -2.31
N LEU A 589 -31.96 11.94 -1.51
CA LEU A 589 -32.32 12.52 -0.22
C LEU A 589 -33.22 13.76 -0.38
N ALA A 590 -32.89 14.64 -1.33
CA ALA A 590 -33.68 15.82 -1.65
C ALA A 590 -35.08 15.45 -2.16
N ALA A 591 -35.19 14.43 -3.02
CA ALA A 591 -36.49 13.94 -3.51
C ALA A 591 -37.36 13.39 -2.36
N LYS A 592 -36.75 12.80 -1.33
CA LYS A 592 -37.46 12.19 -0.20
C LYS A 592 -37.80 13.17 0.93
N HIS A 593 -36.88 14.05 1.28
CA HIS A 593 -36.98 14.90 2.48
C HIS A 593 -37.07 16.40 2.17
N GLY A 594 -36.86 16.81 0.91
CA GLY A 594 -36.76 18.21 0.48
C GLY A 594 -35.34 18.76 0.58
N GLU A 595 -34.98 19.70 -0.29
CA GLU A 595 -33.64 20.31 -0.33
C GLU A 595 -33.31 21.07 0.96
N ASP A 596 -34.28 21.81 1.52
CA ASP A 596 -34.10 22.55 2.79
C ASP A 596 -33.70 21.62 3.94
N HIS A 597 -34.19 20.38 3.95
CA HIS A 597 -33.82 19.39 4.95
C HIS A 597 -32.36 18.96 4.79
N VAL A 598 -31.98 18.61 3.56
CA VAL A 598 -30.62 18.12 3.24
C VAL A 598 -29.58 19.20 3.52
N GLN A 599 -29.88 20.44 3.11
CA GLN A 599 -28.97 21.58 3.20
C GLN A 599 -29.00 22.27 4.57
N GLY A 600 -30.02 22.03 5.39
CA GLY A 600 -30.28 22.81 6.61
C GLY A 600 -29.17 22.79 7.66
N ARG A 601 -28.28 21.79 7.63
CA ARG A 601 -27.13 21.65 8.54
C ARG A 601 -25.81 22.18 7.98
N TRP A 602 -25.81 22.68 6.74
CA TRP A 602 -24.61 23.23 6.12
C TRP A 602 -24.39 24.70 6.48
N SER A 603 -23.16 25.02 6.86
CA SER A 603 -22.65 26.40 6.94
C SER A 603 -22.59 27.03 5.54
N ASP A 604 -22.39 28.34 5.45
CA ASP A 604 -22.26 29.03 4.16
C ASP A 604 -21.08 28.51 3.32
N GLU A 605 -19.96 28.18 3.98
CA GLU A 605 -18.83 27.52 3.32
C GLU A 605 -19.22 26.15 2.75
N GLU A 606 -19.87 25.32 3.58
CA GLU A 606 -20.26 23.97 3.21
C GLU A 606 -21.28 23.96 2.07
N ARG A 607 -22.19 24.94 2.05
CA ARG A 607 -23.12 25.17 0.94
C ARG A 607 -22.37 25.53 -0.34
N GLY A 608 -21.40 26.45 -0.28
CA GLY A 608 -20.59 26.81 -1.44
C GLY A 608 -19.83 25.62 -2.04
N ILE A 609 -19.29 24.74 -1.20
CA ILE A 609 -18.62 23.50 -1.66
C ILE A 609 -19.65 22.51 -2.23
N ALA A 610 -20.80 22.34 -1.58
CA ALA A 610 -21.86 21.45 -2.08
C ALA A 610 -22.39 21.93 -3.45
N GLU A 611 -22.58 23.23 -3.63
CA GLU A 611 -22.97 23.84 -4.91
C GLU A 611 -21.92 23.58 -6.00
N GLU A 612 -20.63 23.78 -5.70
CA GLU A 612 -19.53 23.43 -6.61
C GLU A 612 -19.62 21.96 -7.05
N PHE A 613 -19.78 21.03 -6.09
CA PHE A 613 -19.86 19.60 -6.38
C PHE A 613 -21.08 19.24 -7.22
N LEU A 614 -22.25 19.79 -6.88
CA LEU A 614 -23.48 19.56 -7.65
C LEU A 614 -23.36 20.09 -9.07
N ASP A 615 -22.79 21.27 -9.27
CA ASP A 615 -22.63 21.87 -10.58
C ASP A 615 -21.66 21.09 -11.46
N HIS A 616 -20.52 20.68 -10.90
CA HIS A 616 -19.55 19.85 -11.60
C HIS A 616 -20.12 18.47 -11.93
N ALA A 617 -20.79 17.81 -10.99
CA ALA A 617 -21.43 16.52 -11.23
C ALA A 617 -22.51 16.57 -12.32
N ARG A 618 -23.33 17.63 -12.34
CA ARG A 618 -24.32 17.85 -13.40
C ARG A 618 -23.66 18.13 -14.75
N ALA A 619 -22.52 18.84 -14.78
CA ALA A 619 -21.76 19.05 -16.01
C ALA A 619 -21.19 17.74 -16.55
N LEU A 620 -20.62 16.89 -15.68
CA LEU A 620 -20.14 15.54 -16.04
C LEU A 620 -21.28 14.70 -16.61
N ARG A 621 -22.44 14.66 -15.93
CA ARG A 621 -23.62 13.93 -16.40
C ARG A 621 -24.05 14.39 -17.80
N ARG A 622 -24.19 15.71 -18.02
CA ARG A 622 -24.55 16.28 -19.33
C ARG A 622 -23.55 15.91 -20.42
N GLU A 623 -22.25 15.94 -20.10
CA GLU A 623 -21.20 15.60 -21.05
C GLU A 623 -21.23 14.10 -21.41
N ARG A 624 -21.44 13.21 -20.44
CA ARG A 624 -21.62 11.78 -20.70
C ARG A 624 -22.85 11.51 -21.58
N GLU A 625 -23.96 12.17 -21.30
CA GLU A 625 -25.19 12.06 -22.10
C GLU A 625 -24.98 12.57 -23.54
N ALA A 626 -24.31 13.71 -23.72
CA ALA A 626 -24.00 14.27 -25.03
C ALA A 626 -23.04 13.36 -25.82
N ALA A 627 -21.96 12.90 -25.18
CA ALA A 627 -21.00 11.99 -25.79
C ALA A 627 -21.65 10.68 -26.25
N ALA A 628 -22.54 10.10 -25.41
CA ALA A 628 -23.30 8.91 -25.76
C ALA A 628 -24.25 9.16 -26.95
N ALA A 629 -24.93 10.31 -26.99
CA ALA A 629 -25.80 10.67 -28.12
C ALA A 629 -25.03 10.89 -29.43
N GLU A 630 -23.78 11.34 -29.34
CA GLU A 630 -22.89 11.61 -30.48
C GLU A 630 -22.03 10.40 -30.88
N GLY A 631 -21.99 9.33 -30.06
CA GLY A 631 -21.15 8.16 -30.30
C GLY A 631 -19.64 8.42 -30.14
N ARG A 632 -19.27 9.34 -29.25
CA ARG A 632 -17.87 9.68 -28.94
C ARG A 632 -17.53 9.40 -27.48
N GLU A 633 -16.25 9.39 -27.15
CA GLU A 633 -15.82 9.37 -25.75
C GLU A 633 -16.13 10.71 -25.06
N PRO A 634 -16.47 10.69 -23.76
CA PRO A 634 -16.80 11.91 -23.03
C PRO A 634 -15.56 12.78 -22.77
N ALA A 635 -15.73 14.09 -22.93
CA ALA A 635 -14.73 15.13 -22.75
C ALA A 635 -14.53 15.51 -21.27
N ILE A 636 -14.37 14.49 -20.41
CA ILE A 636 -14.27 14.67 -18.95
C ILE A 636 -12.97 15.40 -18.57
N LEU A 637 -11.85 15.06 -19.21
CA LEU A 637 -10.56 15.70 -18.94
C LEU A 637 -10.61 17.20 -19.25
N GLU A 638 -11.31 17.60 -20.30
CA GLU A 638 -11.48 18.99 -20.68
C GLU A 638 -12.24 19.77 -19.61
N LEU A 639 -13.30 19.19 -19.03
CA LEU A 639 -14.00 19.78 -17.88
C LEU A 639 -13.09 19.90 -16.67
N LEU A 640 -12.33 18.84 -16.33
CA LEU A 640 -11.39 18.87 -15.21
C LEU A 640 -10.32 19.95 -15.39
N ARG A 641 -9.80 20.14 -16.61
CA ARG A 641 -8.86 21.22 -16.94
C ARG A 641 -9.49 22.60 -16.85
N GLN A 642 -10.75 22.77 -17.26
CA GLN A 642 -11.50 24.02 -17.09
C GLN A 642 -11.68 24.38 -15.61
N TRP A 643 -11.77 23.38 -14.73
CA TRP A 643 -11.79 23.57 -13.27
C TRP A 643 -10.39 23.66 -12.65
N GLY A 644 -9.36 23.77 -13.48
CA GLY A 644 -7.98 24.03 -13.09
C GLY A 644 -7.09 22.78 -13.00
N GLY A 645 -7.63 21.56 -13.14
CA GLY A 645 -6.88 20.32 -13.29
C GLY A 645 -5.92 19.97 -12.14
N VAL A 646 -4.91 19.15 -12.46
CA VAL A 646 -3.88 18.69 -11.53
C VAL A 646 -2.50 19.06 -12.07
N THR A 647 -1.64 19.63 -11.21
CA THR A 647 -0.26 19.98 -11.56
C THR A 647 0.72 19.45 -10.51
N ILE A 648 1.79 18.79 -10.94
CA ILE A 648 2.94 18.44 -10.10
C ILE A 648 3.91 19.61 -10.10
N ALA A 649 4.33 20.08 -8.93
CA ALA A 649 5.40 21.05 -8.74
C ALA A 649 6.67 20.35 -8.22
N TYR A 650 7.75 20.40 -9.01
CA TYR A 650 9.03 19.80 -8.64
C TYR A 650 10.14 20.85 -8.54
N ARG A 651 10.94 20.78 -7.47
CA ARG A 651 11.94 21.81 -7.13
C ARG A 651 13.19 21.86 -8.03
N LYS A 652 13.45 20.81 -8.81
CA LYS A 652 14.59 20.72 -9.75
C LYS A 652 14.06 20.54 -11.18
N ARG A 653 14.94 20.24 -12.15
CA ARG A 653 14.53 19.88 -13.53
C ARG A 653 13.83 18.53 -13.52
N LEU A 654 12.91 18.28 -14.45
CA LEU A 654 12.23 16.98 -14.60
C LEU A 654 13.23 15.82 -14.71
N ILE A 655 14.31 16.02 -15.46
CA ILE A 655 15.38 15.02 -15.64
C ILE A 655 16.16 14.69 -14.36
N ASP A 656 16.11 15.58 -13.34
CA ASP A 656 16.72 15.34 -12.02
C ASP A 656 15.73 14.65 -11.05
N SER A 657 14.52 14.30 -11.52
CA SER A 657 13.49 13.70 -10.68
C SER A 657 13.71 12.19 -10.53
N PRO A 658 13.46 11.59 -9.35
CA PRO A 658 13.52 10.14 -9.18
C PRO A 658 12.58 9.38 -10.11
N ALA A 659 11.42 9.96 -10.46
CA ALA A 659 10.52 9.36 -11.43
C ALA A 659 11.19 9.28 -12.81
N TYR A 660 11.91 10.31 -13.26
CA TYR A 660 12.59 10.29 -14.57
C TYR A 660 13.77 9.32 -14.58
N THR A 661 14.66 9.41 -13.59
CA THR A 661 15.89 8.60 -13.59
C THR A 661 15.61 7.12 -13.44
N LEU A 662 14.63 6.78 -12.59
CA LEU A 662 14.27 5.40 -12.32
C LEU A 662 13.19 4.90 -13.26
N ASN A 663 12.07 5.62 -13.46
CA ASN A 663 10.84 5.11 -14.10
C ASN A 663 10.17 6.15 -15.03
N HIS A 664 10.91 6.71 -15.99
CA HIS A 664 10.43 7.76 -16.90
C HIS A 664 9.10 7.44 -17.61
N GLU A 665 8.83 6.15 -17.86
CA GLU A 665 7.59 5.66 -18.46
C GLU A 665 6.36 6.06 -17.64
N GLU A 666 6.49 6.16 -16.31
CA GLU A 666 5.40 6.58 -15.41
C GLU A 666 5.08 8.07 -15.54
N ILE A 667 6.07 8.89 -15.93
CA ILE A 667 5.85 10.31 -16.23
C ILE A 667 5.02 10.43 -17.50
N GLU A 668 5.39 9.72 -18.57
CA GLU A 668 4.65 9.72 -19.83
C GLU A 668 3.18 9.35 -19.60
N LYS A 669 2.93 8.26 -18.88
CA LYS A 669 1.57 7.79 -18.55
C LYS A 669 0.74 8.79 -17.75
N ALA A 670 1.37 9.58 -16.88
CA ALA A 670 0.68 10.65 -16.15
C ALA A 670 0.31 11.82 -17.07
N LEU A 671 1.21 12.18 -17.98
CA LEU A 671 0.96 13.22 -18.98
C LEU A 671 -0.12 12.80 -19.98
N GLU A 672 -0.17 11.51 -20.37
CA GLU A 672 -1.24 10.95 -21.22
C GLU A 672 -2.62 11.15 -20.58
N GLU A 673 -2.74 11.00 -19.26
CA GLU A 673 -3.98 11.26 -18.50
C GLU A 673 -4.29 12.76 -18.32
N GLY A 674 -3.37 13.63 -18.70
CA GLY A 674 -3.53 15.07 -18.67
C GLY A 674 -3.09 15.76 -17.38
N VAL A 675 -2.28 15.09 -16.56
CA VAL A 675 -1.49 15.73 -15.50
C VAL A 675 -0.49 16.69 -16.15
N ARG A 676 -0.22 17.84 -15.50
CA ARG A 676 0.86 18.76 -15.88
C ARG A 676 2.02 18.64 -14.90
N ILE A 677 3.25 18.85 -15.37
CA ILE A 677 4.42 18.88 -14.50
C ILE A 677 5.17 20.19 -14.67
N ALA A 678 5.20 21.00 -13.63
CA ALA A 678 5.97 22.23 -13.55
C ALA A 678 7.26 21.97 -12.78
N GLU A 679 8.39 22.18 -13.44
CA GLU A 679 9.71 21.96 -12.86
C GLU A 679 10.33 23.26 -12.31
N ARG A 680 11.41 23.13 -11.54
CA ARG A 680 12.15 24.24 -10.93
C ARG A 680 11.28 25.13 -10.05
N LEU A 681 10.34 24.55 -9.29
CA LEU A 681 9.47 25.25 -8.36
C LEU A 681 9.63 24.71 -6.93
N SER A 682 10.10 25.54 -6.01
CA SER A 682 10.17 25.19 -4.59
C SER A 682 9.03 25.87 -3.81
N PRO A 683 8.23 25.13 -3.03
CA PRO A 683 7.17 25.72 -2.21
C PRO A 683 7.74 26.56 -1.07
N THR A 684 7.06 27.64 -0.72
CA THR A 684 7.43 28.54 0.38
C THR A 684 6.31 28.81 1.38
N ALA A 685 5.04 28.83 0.94
CA ALA A 685 3.88 29.00 1.82
C ALA A 685 2.60 28.44 1.20
N VAL A 686 1.63 28.06 2.04
CA VAL A 686 0.25 27.83 1.63
C VAL A 686 -0.56 29.09 1.90
N GLU A 687 -1.14 29.65 0.85
CA GLU A 687 -2.05 30.78 0.96
C GLU A 687 -3.44 30.28 1.28
N VAL A 688 -4.10 30.92 2.24
CA VAL A 688 -5.46 30.59 2.67
C VAL A 688 -6.46 31.67 2.29
N ASP A 689 -7.73 31.30 2.14
CA ASP A 689 -8.85 32.22 2.00
C ASP A 689 -9.32 32.79 3.35
N ASP A 690 -10.36 33.64 3.32
CA ASP A 690 -10.94 34.27 4.52
C ASP A 690 -11.51 33.25 5.53
N LEU A 691 -11.71 32.00 5.11
CA LEU A 691 -12.21 30.91 5.94
C LEU A 691 -11.08 29.97 6.40
N GLY A 692 -9.82 30.24 6.06
CA GLY A 692 -8.67 29.42 6.43
C GLY A 692 -8.50 28.14 5.60
N ALA A 693 -9.15 28.02 4.44
CA ALA A 693 -8.91 26.94 3.49
C ALA A 693 -7.86 27.32 2.45
N ALA A 694 -7.11 26.34 1.94
CA ALA A 694 -6.11 26.55 0.90
C ALA A 694 -6.73 27.21 -0.34
N ARG A 695 -6.14 28.33 -0.77
CA ARG A 695 -6.50 29.03 -2.00
C ARG A 695 -5.43 28.94 -3.08
N ALA A 696 -4.15 28.90 -2.68
CA ALA A 696 -3.01 28.82 -3.57
C ALA A 696 -1.77 28.26 -2.85
N LEU A 697 -0.78 27.81 -3.63
CA LEU A 697 0.57 27.48 -3.18
C LEU A 697 1.54 28.54 -3.68
N THR A 698 2.22 29.23 -2.75
CA THR A 698 3.31 30.14 -3.11
C THR A 698 4.57 29.32 -3.36
N VAL A 699 5.17 29.54 -4.53
CA VAL A 699 6.40 28.87 -4.98
C VAL A 699 7.43 29.90 -5.43
N VAL A 700 8.70 29.54 -5.33
CA VAL A 700 9.80 30.30 -5.94
C VAL A 700 10.40 29.53 -7.11
N ARG A 701 10.71 30.25 -8.19
CA ARG A 701 11.41 29.69 -9.33
C ARG A 701 12.87 29.43 -8.97
N MET A 702 13.33 28.22 -9.24
CA MET A 702 14.67 27.77 -8.92
C MET A 702 15.55 27.87 -10.18
N SER A 703 16.76 28.40 -10.04
CA SER A 703 17.77 28.39 -11.10
C SER A 703 19.12 27.90 -10.56
N LEU A 704 19.96 27.38 -11.44
CA LEU A 704 21.34 27.05 -11.09
C LEU A 704 22.20 28.30 -11.24
N ASP A 705 23.02 28.59 -10.23
CA ASP A 705 24.09 29.59 -10.32
C ASP A 705 25.31 29.06 -11.10
N GLU A 706 26.33 29.90 -11.26
CA GLU A 706 27.59 29.54 -11.95
C GLU A 706 28.33 28.37 -11.29
N ASP A 707 28.08 28.10 -9.99
CA ASP A 707 28.66 27.01 -9.22
C ASP A 707 27.78 25.73 -9.24
N GLY A 708 26.66 25.75 -9.98
CA GLY A 708 25.73 24.62 -10.06
C GLY A 708 24.88 24.42 -8.81
N ARG A 709 24.69 25.45 -7.98
CA ARG A 709 23.81 25.42 -6.80
C ARG A 709 22.46 26.03 -7.13
N TRP A 710 21.41 25.45 -6.55
CA TRP A 710 20.05 25.94 -6.72
C TRP A 710 19.83 27.23 -5.91
N GLN A 711 19.41 28.30 -6.59
CA GLN A 711 19.06 29.59 -6.03
C GLN A 711 17.58 29.88 -6.26
N ALA A 712 16.94 30.53 -5.28
CA ALA A 712 15.57 31.01 -5.40
C ALA A 712 15.54 32.34 -6.16
N GLY A 713 14.61 32.46 -7.10
CA GLY A 713 14.35 33.65 -7.89
C GLY A 713 12.99 34.25 -7.56
N GLU A 714 12.23 34.56 -8.61
CA GLU A 714 10.90 35.16 -8.52
C GLU A 714 9.87 34.22 -7.85
N SER A 715 8.93 34.83 -7.13
CA SER A 715 7.85 34.14 -6.42
C SER A 715 6.56 34.19 -7.24
N PHE A 716 5.81 33.08 -7.24
CA PHE A 716 4.56 32.90 -7.97
C PHE A 716 3.51 32.26 -7.06
N GLU A 717 2.23 32.61 -7.23
CA GLU A 717 1.10 31.89 -6.60
C GLU A 717 0.52 30.90 -7.62
N MET A 718 0.48 29.61 -7.27
CA MET A 718 -0.23 28.58 -8.02
C MET A 718 -1.62 28.38 -7.42
N PRO A 719 -2.73 28.64 -8.15
CA PRO A 719 -4.07 28.37 -7.64
C PRO A 719 -4.22 26.89 -7.23
N ALA A 720 -4.67 26.65 -6.00
CA ALA A 720 -4.80 25.31 -5.45
C ALA A 720 -5.86 25.28 -4.34
N ARG A 721 -6.89 24.45 -4.50
CA ARG A 721 -7.87 24.15 -3.44
C ARG A 721 -7.53 22.85 -2.71
N SER A 722 -6.77 21.96 -3.35
CA SER A 722 -6.12 20.83 -2.70
C SER A 722 -4.62 20.84 -2.95
N ILE A 723 -3.82 20.63 -1.91
CA ILE A 723 -2.35 20.55 -1.98
C ILE A 723 -1.90 19.23 -1.37
N PHE A 724 -1.15 18.42 -2.13
CA PHE A 724 -0.62 17.15 -1.66
C PHE A 724 0.91 17.18 -1.52
N ILE A 725 1.41 16.83 -0.34
CA ILE A 725 2.85 16.79 -0.05
C ILE A 725 3.40 15.38 -0.28
N ALA A 726 4.17 15.19 -1.35
CA ALA A 726 4.84 13.94 -1.75
C ALA A 726 6.38 14.07 -1.68
N ALA A 727 6.89 14.55 -0.55
CA ALA A 727 8.31 14.84 -0.34
C ALA A 727 9.18 13.62 0.06
N GLY A 728 8.67 12.41 -0.10
CA GLY A 728 9.33 11.15 0.26
C GLY A 728 9.08 10.68 1.70
N THR A 729 9.36 9.40 1.95
CA THR A 729 9.18 8.74 3.25
C THR A 729 10.50 8.31 3.86
N ARG A 730 10.47 7.98 5.16
CA ARG A 730 11.58 7.43 5.93
C ARG A 730 11.18 6.06 6.51
N PRO A 731 12.16 5.19 6.80
CA PRO A 731 11.95 3.91 7.48
C PRO A 731 11.12 4.08 8.75
N ASN A 732 10.20 3.15 9.01
CA ASN A 732 9.45 3.15 10.25
C ASN A 732 10.26 2.51 11.38
N THR A 733 11.02 3.33 12.11
CA THR A 733 11.83 2.93 13.26
C THR A 733 11.19 3.30 14.61
N MET A 734 9.85 3.43 14.65
CA MET A 734 9.13 3.82 15.87
C MET A 734 9.41 2.93 17.08
N LEU A 735 9.69 1.64 16.87
CA LEU A 735 10.05 0.71 17.93
C LEU A 735 11.29 1.16 18.72
N ALA A 736 12.28 1.78 18.05
CA ALA A 736 13.47 2.30 18.75
C ALA A 736 13.16 3.47 19.69
N ARG A 737 12.07 4.20 19.45
CA ARG A 737 11.61 5.23 20.38
C ARG A 737 10.83 4.63 21.54
N GLU A 738 9.92 3.71 21.24
CA GLU A 738 9.08 3.05 22.26
C GLU A 738 9.87 2.08 23.16
N ARG A 739 11.01 1.57 22.67
CA ARG A 739 11.84 0.53 23.29
C ARG A 739 13.33 0.81 23.06
N ALA A 740 13.80 1.99 23.46
CA ALA A 740 15.18 2.44 23.24
C ALA A 740 16.27 1.53 23.86
N LEU A 741 15.92 0.68 24.84
CA LEU A 741 16.85 -0.30 25.43
C LEU A 741 16.99 -1.58 24.59
N GLU A 742 16.08 -1.84 23.65
CA GLU A 742 16.04 -3.07 22.85
C GLU A 742 16.47 -2.84 21.39
N PHE A 743 16.24 -1.64 20.86
CA PHE A 743 16.51 -1.30 19.47
C PHE A 743 17.39 -0.06 19.36
N GLU A 744 18.61 -0.26 18.89
CA GLU A 744 19.55 0.81 18.54
C GLU A 744 19.38 1.22 17.07
N LEU A 745 19.74 2.46 16.75
CA LEU A 745 19.67 3.02 15.39
C LEU A 745 21.05 3.38 14.84
N ASP A 746 21.27 3.10 13.57
CA ASP A 746 22.35 3.66 12.74
C ASP A 746 21.73 4.64 11.74
N GLY A 747 21.87 5.95 12.02
CA GLY A 747 21.18 7.00 11.27
C GLY A 747 19.66 6.91 11.38
N SER A 748 18.99 6.53 10.29
CA SER A 748 17.52 6.37 10.23
C SER A 748 17.06 4.91 10.23
N TYR A 749 17.99 3.96 10.28
CA TYR A 749 17.74 2.52 10.19
C TYR A 749 18.06 1.83 11.53
N PHE A 750 17.58 0.60 11.72
CA PHE A 750 18.01 -0.22 12.86
C PHE A 750 19.50 -0.56 12.74
N GLN A 751 20.21 -0.60 13.86
CA GLN A 751 21.61 -1.00 13.90
C GLN A 751 21.76 -2.47 13.50
N ALA A 752 22.39 -2.73 12.35
CA ALA A 752 22.70 -4.08 11.91
C ALA A 752 23.85 -4.67 12.74
N ARG A 753 23.84 -6.00 12.89
CA ARG A 753 24.88 -6.77 13.58
C ARG A 753 25.36 -7.95 12.75
N ASP A 754 26.64 -8.28 12.91
CA ASP A 754 27.22 -9.52 12.39
C ASP A 754 26.83 -10.74 13.26
N SER A 755 27.28 -11.92 12.87
CA SER A 755 27.03 -13.18 13.60
C SER A 755 27.69 -13.24 14.99
N ASP A 756 28.70 -12.40 15.24
CA ASP A 756 29.35 -12.24 16.56
C ASP A 756 28.64 -11.17 17.42
N GLY A 757 27.58 -10.54 16.91
CA GLY A 757 26.81 -9.49 17.59
C GLY A 757 27.46 -8.09 17.53
N ARG A 758 28.51 -7.90 16.75
CA ARG A 758 29.17 -6.60 16.58
C ARG A 758 28.36 -5.72 15.64
N ALA A 759 28.31 -4.43 15.95
CA ALA A 759 27.65 -3.44 15.11
C ALA A 759 28.36 -3.30 13.76
N VAL A 760 27.59 -3.31 12.67
CA VAL A 760 28.05 -3.10 11.30
C VAL A 760 27.13 -2.10 10.59
N SER A 761 27.67 -1.33 9.65
CA SER A 761 26.92 -0.36 8.85
C SER A 761 26.78 -0.89 7.42
N PRO A 762 25.60 -1.39 7.01
CA PRO A 762 25.43 -1.94 5.68
C PRO A 762 25.51 -0.86 4.59
N GLU A 763 25.89 -1.27 3.38
CA GLU A 763 26.03 -0.39 2.23
C GLU A 763 24.69 0.30 1.87
N GLN A 764 24.71 1.61 1.56
CA GLN A 764 23.48 2.34 1.21
C GLN A 764 23.19 2.27 -0.29
N GLY A 765 21.93 1.98 -0.65
CA GLY A 765 21.44 2.05 -2.03
C GLY A 765 21.97 0.97 -2.98
N LEU A 766 22.79 0.03 -2.51
CA LEU A 766 23.32 -1.08 -3.29
C LEU A 766 22.53 -2.36 -3.00
N ALA A 767 21.57 -2.71 -3.86
CA ALA A 767 20.71 -3.89 -3.67
C ALA A 767 21.39 -5.26 -3.85
N LYS A 768 22.72 -5.27 -3.95
CA LYS A 768 23.60 -6.44 -4.01
C LYS A 768 24.88 -6.17 -3.21
N PRO A 769 24.74 -6.02 -1.89
CA PRO A 769 25.90 -5.76 -1.03
C PRO A 769 26.85 -6.97 -1.06
N GLU A 770 28.12 -6.74 -0.81
CA GLU A 770 29.11 -7.82 -0.73
C GLU A 770 28.78 -8.78 0.42
N ASP A 771 28.42 -8.21 1.58
CA ASP A 771 27.95 -8.91 2.76
C ASP A 771 26.54 -8.45 3.15
N VAL A 772 25.67 -9.41 3.43
CA VAL A 772 24.29 -9.14 3.86
C VAL A 772 24.21 -9.21 5.39
N HIS A 773 23.66 -8.18 6.02
CA HIS A 773 23.53 -8.10 7.48
C HIS A 773 22.11 -7.71 7.90
N VAL A 774 21.32 -8.69 8.32
CA VAL A 774 19.90 -8.49 8.68
C VAL A 774 19.60 -8.65 10.17
N LEU A 775 20.58 -9.03 11.00
CA LEU A 775 20.35 -9.19 12.44
C LEU A 775 20.39 -7.84 13.15
N VAL A 776 19.46 -7.63 14.08
CA VAL A 776 19.38 -6.44 14.95
C VAL A 776 19.93 -6.76 16.34
N SER A 777 19.52 -7.89 16.90
CA SER A 777 19.89 -8.31 18.24
C SER A 777 19.77 -9.82 18.41
N GLN A 778 20.50 -10.34 19.38
CA GLN A 778 20.42 -11.73 19.83
C GLN A 778 20.25 -11.76 21.35
N HIS A 779 19.30 -12.53 21.80
CA HIS A 779 18.98 -12.76 23.19
C HIS A 779 19.88 -13.86 23.77
N HIS A 780 19.99 -13.93 25.11
CA HIS A 780 20.95 -14.82 25.79
C HIS A 780 20.68 -16.31 25.60
N ASP A 781 19.44 -16.69 25.26
CA ASP A 781 19.04 -18.06 24.92
C ASP A 781 19.13 -18.35 23.41
N GLY A 782 19.70 -17.42 22.65
CA GLY A 782 19.99 -17.53 21.22
C GLY A 782 18.84 -17.12 20.30
N ARG A 783 17.66 -16.77 20.83
CA ARG A 783 16.59 -16.12 20.05
C ARG A 783 17.07 -14.80 19.47
N SER A 784 16.59 -14.42 18.30
CA SER A 784 17.13 -13.26 17.58
C SER A 784 16.05 -12.42 16.94
N VAL A 785 16.39 -11.16 16.65
CA VAL A 785 15.57 -10.21 15.91
C VAL A 785 16.29 -9.81 14.63
N SER A 786 15.56 -9.72 13.52
CA SER A 786 16.07 -9.28 12.23
C SER A 786 15.20 -8.19 11.59
N PHE A 787 15.68 -7.55 10.52
CA PHE A 787 14.97 -6.49 9.82
C PHE A 787 15.16 -6.55 8.29
N PHE A 788 14.13 -6.16 7.54
CA PHE A 788 14.04 -6.35 6.10
C PHE A 788 13.32 -5.21 5.38
N GLY A 789 13.41 -5.21 4.05
CA GLY A 789 12.72 -4.27 3.17
C GLY A 789 13.27 -2.85 3.28
N ASP A 790 12.36 -1.87 3.29
CA ASP A 790 12.74 -0.46 3.45
C ASP A 790 13.36 -0.13 4.82
N LEU A 791 13.34 -1.06 5.77
CA LEU A 791 14.10 -0.90 7.01
C LEU A 791 15.60 -1.12 6.82
N HIS A 792 16.03 -1.65 5.66
CA HIS A 792 17.43 -1.94 5.36
C HIS A 792 18.02 -0.95 4.35
N PRO A 793 19.16 -0.29 4.66
CA PRO A 793 19.72 0.78 3.82
C PRO A 793 20.09 0.34 2.39
N SER A 794 20.47 -0.92 2.19
CA SER A 794 20.80 -1.48 0.87
C SER A 794 19.57 -1.76 -0.01
N PHE A 795 18.41 -2.00 0.60
CA PHE A 795 17.24 -2.58 -0.06
C PHE A 795 16.00 -1.67 -0.08
N ALA A 796 16.14 -0.43 0.40
CA ALA A 796 15.03 0.51 0.44
C ALA A 796 14.65 1.05 -0.96
N GLY A 797 13.35 1.21 -1.19
CA GLY A 797 12.81 2.08 -2.23
C GLY A 797 11.93 1.43 -3.31
N ASN A 798 12.03 0.12 -3.57
CA ASN A 798 11.13 -0.56 -4.51
C ASN A 798 10.79 -1.99 -4.09
N VAL A 799 9.75 -2.56 -4.71
CA VAL A 799 9.19 -3.88 -4.37
C VAL A 799 10.24 -4.99 -4.51
N VAL A 800 10.94 -5.04 -5.64
CA VAL A 800 11.92 -6.11 -5.93
C VAL A 800 13.12 -6.06 -4.98
N LYS A 801 13.58 -4.88 -4.58
CA LYS A 801 14.65 -4.71 -3.58
C LYS A 801 14.18 -5.18 -2.20
N ALA A 802 12.93 -4.87 -1.83
CA ALA A 802 12.36 -5.35 -0.59
C ALA A 802 12.25 -6.89 -0.57
N MET A 803 11.86 -7.51 -1.67
CA MET A 803 11.87 -8.97 -1.81
C MET A 803 13.31 -9.52 -1.73
N ALA A 804 14.28 -8.89 -2.41
CA ALA A 804 15.68 -9.30 -2.38
C ALA A 804 16.28 -9.26 -0.97
N SER A 805 15.89 -8.30 -0.13
CA SER A 805 16.32 -8.30 1.28
C SER A 805 15.94 -9.59 2.01
N ALA A 806 14.75 -10.13 1.73
CA ALA A 806 14.27 -11.37 2.32
C ALA A 806 14.94 -12.59 1.69
N THR A 807 15.06 -12.64 0.36
CA THR A 807 15.72 -13.73 -0.38
C THR A 807 17.19 -13.88 0.02
N LEU A 808 17.91 -12.77 0.17
CA LEU A 808 19.32 -12.79 0.55
C LEU A 808 19.53 -12.91 2.06
N GLY A 809 18.55 -12.49 2.88
CA GLY A 809 18.68 -12.48 4.34
C GLY A 809 18.09 -13.69 5.06
N TYR A 810 17.13 -14.43 4.47
CA TYR A 810 16.55 -15.61 5.12
C TYR A 810 17.58 -16.70 5.49
N PRO A 811 18.68 -16.94 4.74
CA PRO A 811 19.67 -17.94 5.12
C PRO A 811 20.34 -17.61 6.46
N LEU A 812 20.55 -16.32 6.75
CA LEU A 812 21.12 -15.85 8.02
C LEU A 812 20.15 -16.07 9.19
N VAL A 813 18.85 -15.85 8.96
CA VAL A 813 17.80 -16.17 9.93
C VAL A 813 17.75 -17.68 10.19
N ASN A 814 17.72 -18.49 9.13
CA ASN A 814 17.72 -19.95 9.25
C ASN A 814 18.96 -20.47 10.00
N ALA A 815 20.16 -19.96 9.68
CA ALA A 815 21.39 -20.32 10.39
C ALA A 815 21.31 -19.99 11.89
N SER A 816 20.71 -18.84 12.25
CA SER A 816 20.50 -18.49 13.67
C SER A 816 19.54 -19.46 14.38
N LEU A 817 18.52 -19.96 13.67
CA LEU A 817 17.51 -20.88 14.19
C LEU A 817 18.04 -22.32 14.33
N GLU A 818 18.88 -22.78 13.40
CA GLU A 818 19.56 -24.09 13.45
C GLU A 818 20.49 -24.21 14.68
N GLY A 819 21.04 -23.08 15.14
CA GLY A 819 21.91 -23.02 16.32
C GLY A 819 21.22 -23.20 17.68
N ILE A 820 19.89 -23.22 17.73
CA ILE A 820 19.13 -23.24 19.00
C ILE A 820 18.16 -24.43 19.08
N LYS A 821 17.61 -24.73 20.26
CA LYS A 821 16.48 -25.68 20.42
C LYS A 821 15.13 -24.94 20.32
N ALA A 822 14.06 -25.63 19.93
CA ALA A 822 12.73 -25.01 19.86
C ALA A 822 12.30 -24.61 21.28
N HIS A 823 11.78 -23.39 21.45
CA HIS A 823 11.39 -22.87 22.76
C HIS A 823 9.98 -23.28 23.20
N SER A 824 9.22 -23.94 22.32
CA SER A 824 7.91 -24.47 22.65
C SER A 824 7.78 -25.93 22.25
N GLU A 825 7.15 -26.70 23.12
CA GLU A 825 6.83 -28.12 22.90
C GLU A 825 5.43 -28.32 22.30
N ALA A 826 4.64 -27.26 22.14
CA ALA A 826 3.29 -27.36 21.56
C ALA A 826 3.35 -27.82 20.10
N SER A 827 2.31 -28.49 19.62
CA SER A 827 2.18 -28.73 18.18
C SER A 827 1.97 -27.40 17.44
N ASP A 828 2.31 -27.37 16.14
CA ASP A 828 2.09 -26.17 15.32
C ASP A 828 0.61 -25.75 15.30
N ALA A 829 -0.29 -26.74 15.25
CA ALA A 829 -1.73 -26.51 15.28
C ALA A 829 -2.20 -25.92 16.63
N ASP A 830 -1.73 -26.46 17.76
CA ASP A 830 -2.09 -25.94 19.08
C ASP A 830 -1.56 -24.53 19.31
N PHE A 831 -0.34 -24.25 18.81
CA PHE A 831 0.26 -22.92 18.86
C PHE A 831 -0.55 -21.90 18.06
N ILE A 832 -0.88 -22.21 16.80
CA ILE A 832 -1.68 -21.32 15.95
C ILE A 832 -3.07 -21.11 16.58
N ALA A 833 -3.72 -22.18 17.04
CA ALA A 833 -5.04 -22.07 17.68
C ALA A 833 -5.01 -21.24 18.98
N ALA A 834 -3.88 -21.23 19.70
CA ALA A 834 -3.71 -20.34 20.86
C ALA A 834 -3.61 -18.88 20.44
N LEU A 835 -2.90 -18.58 19.34
CA LEU A 835 -2.82 -17.23 18.78
C LEU A 835 -4.17 -16.77 18.21
N ASP A 836 -4.93 -17.65 17.56
CA ASP A 836 -6.27 -17.32 17.06
C ASP A 836 -7.20 -16.86 18.20
N ARG A 837 -7.20 -17.56 19.33
CA ARG A 837 -7.96 -17.15 20.53
C ARG A 837 -7.49 -15.83 21.12
N ASP A 838 -6.22 -15.49 20.94
CA ASP A 838 -5.60 -14.34 21.61
C ASP A 838 -5.65 -13.05 20.78
N LEU A 839 -5.49 -13.18 19.45
CA LEU A 839 -5.30 -12.08 18.52
C LEU A 839 -6.55 -11.74 17.68
N ARG A 840 -7.54 -12.64 17.57
CA ARG A 840 -8.79 -12.33 16.86
C ARG A 840 -9.78 -11.65 17.79
N ALA A 841 -10.32 -10.52 17.33
CA ALA A 841 -11.33 -9.77 18.06
C ALA A 841 -12.74 -10.07 17.54
N SER A 842 -13.70 -10.14 18.46
CA SER A 842 -15.13 -10.27 18.15
C SER A 842 -15.96 -9.43 19.12
N VAL A 843 -17.15 -9.04 18.68
CA VAL A 843 -18.10 -8.30 19.51
C VAL A 843 -18.68 -9.25 20.56
N GLU A 844 -18.58 -8.89 21.83
CA GLU A 844 -19.24 -9.61 22.93
C GLU A 844 -20.68 -9.12 23.09
N ARG A 845 -20.86 -7.79 23.14
CA ARG A 845 -22.17 -7.14 23.27
C ARG A 845 -22.11 -5.65 22.93
N VAL A 846 -23.27 -5.08 22.60
CA VAL A 846 -23.46 -3.64 22.39
C VAL A 846 -24.55 -3.14 23.34
N GLU A 847 -24.26 -2.08 24.10
CA GLU A 847 -25.19 -1.46 25.06
C GLU A 847 -25.45 0.00 24.68
N ILE A 848 -26.71 0.43 24.76
CA ILE A 848 -27.10 1.83 24.55
C ILE A 848 -27.06 2.53 25.90
N LEU A 849 -26.11 3.46 26.08
CA LEU A 849 -25.92 4.20 27.33
C LEU A 849 -26.76 5.48 27.38
N ALA A 850 -26.95 6.14 26.23
CA ALA A 850 -27.75 7.35 26.05
C ALA A 850 -28.22 7.39 24.57
N PRO A 851 -29.14 8.31 24.15
CA PRO A 851 -29.70 8.30 22.80
C PRO A 851 -28.67 8.24 21.65
N ASN A 852 -27.52 8.89 21.82
CA ASN A 852 -26.42 8.91 20.84
C ASN A 852 -25.11 8.30 21.38
N ILE A 853 -25.15 7.54 22.47
CA ILE A 853 -23.95 6.96 23.11
C ILE A 853 -24.13 5.46 23.25
N VAL A 854 -23.21 4.71 22.67
CA VAL A 854 -23.19 3.25 22.74
C VAL A 854 -21.87 2.74 23.31
N GLU A 855 -21.94 1.68 24.10
CA GLU A 855 -20.79 0.92 24.58
C GLU A 855 -20.67 -0.37 23.76
N VAL A 856 -19.56 -0.52 23.05
CA VAL A 856 -19.20 -1.74 22.34
C VAL A 856 -18.19 -2.49 23.20
N VAL A 857 -18.61 -3.64 23.72
CA VAL A 857 -17.70 -4.55 24.44
C VAL A 857 -17.24 -5.61 23.47
N VAL A 858 -15.93 -5.73 23.32
CA VAL A 858 -15.26 -6.69 22.42
C VAL A 858 -14.44 -7.68 23.24
N ARG A 859 -14.44 -8.94 22.80
CA ARG A 859 -13.49 -9.94 23.24
C ARG A 859 -12.23 -9.77 22.40
N ALA A 860 -11.17 -9.25 23.00
CA ALA A 860 -9.88 -8.99 22.36
C ALA A 860 -8.74 -9.20 23.40
N PRO A 861 -8.39 -10.46 23.73
CA PRO A 861 -7.56 -10.76 24.90
C PRO A 861 -6.18 -10.09 24.90
N ALA A 862 -5.44 -10.14 23.79
CA ALA A 862 -4.12 -9.48 23.71
C ALA A 862 -4.22 -7.95 23.88
N ALA A 863 -5.19 -7.34 23.19
CA ALA A 863 -5.45 -5.90 23.25
C ALA A 863 -5.88 -5.43 24.66
N ALA A 864 -6.72 -6.21 25.35
CA ALA A 864 -7.21 -5.90 26.68
C ALA A 864 -6.11 -5.98 27.76
N ARG A 865 -5.21 -6.98 27.67
CA ARG A 865 -4.11 -7.16 28.64
C ARG A 865 -3.14 -5.98 28.68
N LYS A 866 -2.94 -5.31 27.54
CA LYS A 866 -1.95 -4.22 27.38
C LYS A 866 -2.49 -2.83 27.62
N PHE A 867 -3.81 -2.69 27.79
CA PHE A 867 -4.45 -1.41 28.04
C PHE A 867 -3.90 -0.71 29.29
N ARG A 868 -3.59 0.57 29.13
CA ARG A 868 -3.40 1.53 30.22
C ARG A 868 -4.31 2.75 29.99
N PRO A 869 -4.81 3.40 31.06
CA PRO A 869 -5.68 4.56 30.96
C PRO A 869 -5.13 5.65 30.02
N GLY A 870 -6.03 6.28 29.26
CA GLY A 870 -5.69 7.29 28.25
C GLY A 870 -5.44 6.74 26.84
N GLN A 871 -5.05 5.47 26.72
CA GLN A 871 -4.80 4.85 25.41
C GLN A 871 -6.09 4.57 24.63
N PHE A 872 -5.96 4.47 23.31
CA PHE A 872 -7.11 4.21 22.42
C PHE A 872 -6.83 3.09 21.42
N TYR A 873 -7.88 2.72 20.68
CA TYR A 873 -7.89 1.60 19.74
C TYR A 873 -8.45 2.07 18.40
N ARG A 874 -7.99 1.43 17.31
CA ARG A 874 -8.62 1.52 16.00
C ARG A 874 -9.66 0.41 15.88
N VAL A 875 -10.91 0.76 15.59
CA VAL A 875 -12.01 -0.20 15.49
C VAL A 875 -12.68 -0.10 14.12
N GLN A 876 -12.95 -1.25 13.50
CA GLN A 876 -13.56 -1.33 12.17
C GLN A 876 -14.26 -2.69 11.98
N ASN A 877 -15.33 -2.74 11.18
CA ASN A 877 -15.84 -4.01 10.63
C ASN A 877 -15.06 -4.43 9.36
N TYR A 878 -15.28 -5.67 8.94
CA TYR A 878 -14.73 -6.21 7.68
C TYR A 878 -15.64 -5.82 6.51
N GLU A 879 -15.07 -5.35 5.40
CA GLU A 879 -15.83 -4.99 4.20
C GLU A 879 -16.52 -6.23 3.61
N THR A 880 -15.82 -7.37 3.62
CA THR A 880 -16.34 -8.68 3.18
C THR A 880 -17.57 -9.14 3.95
N LEU A 881 -17.75 -8.68 5.19
CA LEU A 881 -18.85 -9.05 6.08
C LEU A 881 -19.86 -7.91 6.29
N ALA A 882 -19.59 -6.72 5.75
CA ALA A 882 -20.43 -5.56 5.95
C ALA A 882 -21.80 -5.72 5.28
N ALA A 883 -22.85 -5.30 5.98
CA ALA A 883 -24.20 -5.27 5.43
C ALA A 883 -24.27 -4.38 4.17
N VAL A 884 -25.11 -4.78 3.23
CA VAL A 884 -25.42 -4.00 2.02
C VAL A 884 -26.89 -3.60 2.06
N ALA A 885 -27.16 -2.30 1.93
CA ALA A 885 -28.51 -1.74 1.91
C ALA A 885 -28.56 -0.58 0.90
N ASN A 886 -29.62 -0.52 0.07
CA ASN A 886 -29.77 0.47 -1.02
C ASN A 886 -28.49 0.62 -1.86
N ASP A 887 -27.96 -0.51 -2.36
CA ASP A 887 -26.70 -0.60 -3.13
C ASP A 887 -25.49 0.07 -2.46
N THR A 888 -25.53 0.24 -1.13
CA THR A 888 -24.48 0.84 -0.32
C THR A 888 -23.90 -0.20 0.62
N ARG A 889 -22.58 -0.34 0.63
CA ARG A 889 -21.87 -1.21 1.57
C ARG A 889 -21.56 -0.44 2.84
N LEU A 890 -22.10 -0.90 3.96
CA LEU A 890 -21.96 -0.26 5.28
C LEU A 890 -20.65 -0.68 5.97
N ALA A 891 -19.55 -0.59 5.23
CA ALA A 891 -18.20 -0.79 5.76
C ALA A 891 -17.74 0.49 6.48
N MET A 892 -17.44 0.37 7.76
CA MET A 892 -16.99 1.47 8.60
C MET A 892 -15.59 1.93 8.18
N GLU A 893 -15.33 3.23 8.29
CA GLU A 893 -13.97 3.77 8.37
C GLU A 893 -13.32 3.36 9.71
N GLY A 894 -11.98 3.46 9.80
CA GLY A 894 -11.29 3.16 11.05
C GLY A 894 -11.61 4.20 12.12
N LEU A 895 -12.24 3.79 13.22
CA LEU A 895 -12.60 4.68 14.33
C LEU A 895 -11.55 4.67 15.42
N ALA A 896 -11.06 5.85 15.82
CA ALA A 896 -10.23 6.01 17.01
C ALA A 896 -11.13 6.08 18.24
N LEU A 897 -11.14 5.02 19.04
CA LEU A 897 -11.99 4.88 20.21
C LEU A 897 -11.15 4.60 21.45
N THR A 898 -11.29 5.44 22.46
CA THR A 898 -10.58 5.28 23.73
C THR A 898 -11.13 4.09 24.50
N GLY A 899 -10.23 3.32 25.13
CA GLY A 899 -10.65 2.24 26.02
C GLY A 899 -11.29 2.81 27.28
N ALA A 900 -12.49 2.34 27.61
CA ALA A 900 -13.24 2.79 28.77
C ALA A 900 -12.87 1.96 30.02
N TRP A 901 -12.86 0.63 29.88
CA TRP A 901 -12.36 -0.31 30.89
C TRP A 901 -11.93 -1.63 30.22
N VAL A 902 -11.21 -2.47 30.96
CA VAL A 902 -10.82 -3.82 30.51
C VAL A 902 -11.03 -4.85 31.62
N ASP A 903 -11.46 -6.06 31.24
CA ASP A 903 -11.34 -7.26 32.06
C ASP A 903 -10.21 -8.11 31.46
N ARG A 904 -9.06 -8.12 32.15
CA ARG A 904 -7.85 -8.80 31.67
C ARG A 904 -7.94 -10.31 31.75
N GLU A 905 -8.77 -10.87 32.65
CA GLU A 905 -8.91 -12.31 32.83
C GLU A 905 -9.83 -12.90 31.76
N GLN A 906 -10.95 -12.22 31.48
CA GLN A 906 -11.89 -12.64 30.43
C GLN A 906 -11.47 -12.19 29.03
N GLY A 907 -10.52 -11.26 28.94
CA GLY A 907 -10.05 -10.67 27.69
C GLY A 907 -11.06 -9.72 27.06
N LEU A 908 -11.82 -8.99 27.88
CA LEU A 908 -12.83 -8.04 27.44
C LEU A 908 -12.29 -6.61 27.45
N LEU A 909 -12.67 -5.85 26.43
CA LEU A 909 -12.36 -4.44 26.27
C LEU A 909 -13.66 -3.68 25.99
N SER A 910 -13.91 -2.60 26.73
CA SER A 910 -15.03 -1.71 26.49
C SER A 910 -14.59 -0.44 25.77
N LEU A 911 -15.39 -0.04 24.79
CA LEU A 911 -15.19 1.13 23.94
C LEU A 911 -16.49 1.93 23.91
N ILE A 912 -16.46 3.18 24.35
CA ILE A 912 -17.63 4.06 24.32
C ILE A 912 -17.57 4.92 23.05
N VAL A 913 -18.67 4.95 22.31
CA VAL A 913 -18.81 5.62 21.02
C VAL A 913 -19.90 6.67 21.11
N LEU A 914 -19.60 7.88 20.63
CA LEU A 914 -20.59 8.92 20.39
C LEU A 914 -21.00 8.89 18.92
N GLU A 915 -22.29 8.72 18.65
CA GLU A 915 -22.87 8.69 17.30
C GLU A 915 -22.87 10.12 16.71
N MET A 916 -21.74 10.56 16.14
CA MET A 916 -21.62 11.89 15.50
C MET A 916 -21.50 11.85 13.98
N GLY A 917 -20.97 10.75 13.43
CA GLY A 917 -20.74 10.56 12.00
C GLY A 917 -21.26 9.23 11.49
N GLY A 918 -21.14 9.03 10.18
CA GLY A 918 -21.61 7.84 9.49
C GLY A 918 -21.07 6.54 10.10
N SER A 919 -19.75 6.37 10.08
CA SER A 919 -19.09 5.16 10.59
C SER A 919 -19.36 4.90 12.08
N SER A 920 -19.38 5.94 12.93
CA SER A 920 -19.70 5.80 14.36
C SER A 920 -21.14 5.36 14.62
N SER A 921 -22.10 5.79 13.79
CA SER A 921 -23.51 5.38 13.91
C SER A 921 -23.75 3.91 13.60
N LEU A 922 -22.82 3.26 12.88
CA LEU A 922 -22.91 1.84 12.56
C LEU A 922 -22.55 0.93 13.73
N CYS A 923 -21.78 1.42 14.71
CA CYS A 923 -21.35 0.65 15.88
C CYS A 923 -22.53 0.05 16.66
N ARG A 924 -23.68 0.72 16.66
CA ARG A 924 -24.90 0.25 17.34
C ARG A 924 -25.52 -1.00 16.72
N TYR A 925 -25.20 -1.31 15.46
CA TYR A 925 -25.75 -2.43 14.70
C TYR A 925 -24.83 -3.65 14.67
N LEU A 926 -23.65 -3.56 15.28
CA LEU A 926 -22.75 -4.69 15.45
C LEU A 926 -23.40 -5.78 16.30
N LYS A 927 -23.20 -7.04 15.93
CA LYS A 927 -23.87 -8.19 16.58
C LYS A 927 -22.92 -8.99 17.47
N PRO A 928 -23.38 -9.54 18.61
CA PRO A 928 -22.58 -10.51 19.38
C PRO A 928 -22.04 -11.65 18.50
N GLY A 929 -20.75 -11.96 18.66
CA GLY A 929 -20.02 -12.94 17.86
C GLY A 929 -19.49 -12.41 16.51
N GLU A 930 -19.87 -11.20 16.08
CA GLU A 930 -19.38 -10.62 14.83
C GLU A 930 -17.87 -10.34 14.91
N PRO A 931 -17.06 -10.82 13.94
CA PRO A 931 -15.65 -10.49 13.85
C PRO A 931 -15.46 -9.01 13.57
N VAL A 932 -14.57 -8.37 14.34
CA VAL A 932 -14.20 -6.96 14.15
C VAL A 932 -12.69 -6.80 14.22
N VAL A 933 -12.18 -5.70 13.69
CA VAL A 933 -10.78 -5.32 13.83
C VAL A 933 -10.65 -4.43 15.06
N VAL A 934 -9.71 -4.76 15.93
CA VAL A 934 -9.35 -3.96 17.11
C VAL A 934 -7.83 -3.85 17.15
N MET A 935 -7.29 -2.78 16.55
CA MET A 935 -5.85 -2.54 16.57
C MET A 935 -5.48 -1.60 17.71
N GLY A 936 -4.69 -2.11 18.66
CA GLY A 936 -4.19 -1.34 19.79
C GLY A 936 -3.84 -2.20 21.01
N PRO A 937 -3.55 -1.57 22.15
CA PRO A 937 -3.67 -0.12 22.38
C PRO A 937 -2.65 0.68 21.55
N THR A 938 -3.01 1.91 21.21
CA THR A 938 -2.15 2.90 20.57
C THR A 938 -2.25 4.24 21.32
N GLY A 939 -1.50 5.25 20.88
CA GLY A 939 -1.21 6.42 21.71
C GLY A 939 -0.27 6.12 22.88
N GLU A 940 -0.06 7.10 23.73
CA GLU A 940 0.72 7.00 24.96
C GLU A 940 -0.24 6.92 26.15
N PRO A 941 0.01 6.09 27.18
CA PRO A 941 -0.78 6.16 28.41
C PRO A 941 -0.71 7.55 29.03
N THR A 942 -1.82 8.00 29.61
CA THR A 942 -1.82 9.24 30.39
C THR A 942 -0.87 9.09 31.58
N ASP A 943 -0.08 10.13 31.86
CA ASP A 943 0.79 10.20 33.03
C ASP A 943 -0.05 10.23 34.33
N ILE A 944 0.19 9.27 35.23
CA ILE A 944 -0.54 9.09 36.49
C ILE A 944 0.41 9.38 37.67
N PRO A 945 0.51 10.64 38.13
CA PRO A 945 1.36 11.01 39.27
C PRO A 945 0.83 10.47 40.61
N GLU A 946 1.75 10.26 41.55
CA GLU A 946 1.46 9.84 42.94
C GLU A 946 1.38 11.06 43.87
N GLY A 947 0.28 11.18 44.62
CA GLY A 947 0.11 12.19 45.67
C GLY A 947 -0.15 13.63 45.21
N GLU A 948 -0.41 13.87 43.92
CA GLU A 948 -0.81 15.18 43.40
C GLU A 948 -2.31 15.46 43.64
N THR A 949 -2.70 16.74 43.61
CA THR A 949 -4.10 17.13 43.45
C THR A 949 -4.38 17.39 41.96
N VAL A 950 -5.24 16.57 41.36
CA VAL A 950 -5.53 16.60 39.93
C VAL A 950 -6.95 17.06 39.67
N LEU A 951 -7.11 17.99 38.75
CA LEU A 951 -8.39 18.44 38.22
C LEU A 951 -8.68 17.74 36.89
N LEU A 952 -9.81 17.03 36.82
CA LEU A 952 -10.33 16.45 35.58
C LEU A 952 -11.43 17.36 35.05
N ALA A 953 -11.32 17.78 33.78
CA ALA A 953 -12.33 18.59 33.10
C ALA A 953 -12.86 17.80 31.90
N GLY A 954 -14.08 17.26 32.03
CA GLY A 954 -14.68 16.36 31.05
C GLY A 954 -15.92 16.92 30.39
N GLY A 955 -16.02 16.75 29.07
CA GLY A 955 -17.21 17.15 28.31
C GLY A 955 -17.77 16.00 27.47
N GLY A 956 -19.04 15.63 27.71
CA GLY A 956 -19.76 14.61 26.94
C GLY A 956 -19.01 13.27 26.90
N LEU A 957 -18.56 12.86 25.70
CA LEU A 957 -17.77 11.63 25.52
C LEU A 957 -16.41 11.69 26.25
N GLY A 958 -15.85 12.87 26.49
CA GLY A 958 -14.58 12.98 27.22
C GLY A 958 -14.62 12.38 28.63
N ASN A 959 -15.82 12.31 29.22
CA ASN A 959 -16.02 11.66 30.52
C ASN A 959 -15.76 10.14 30.46
N ALA A 960 -15.97 9.48 29.32
CA ALA A 960 -15.70 8.06 29.13
C ALA A 960 -14.22 7.71 29.33
N VAL A 961 -13.33 8.66 29.01
CA VAL A 961 -11.88 8.49 29.17
C VAL A 961 -11.46 8.82 30.59
N LEU A 962 -11.97 9.94 31.10
CA LEU A 962 -11.56 10.53 32.37
C LEU A 962 -11.90 9.66 33.58
N PHE A 963 -12.97 8.86 33.57
CA PHE A 963 -13.23 8.00 34.71
C PHE A 963 -12.13 6.93 34.89
N SER A 964 -11.58 6.39 33.80
CA SER A 964 -10.48 5.40 33.87
C SER A 964 -9.18 6.04 34.39
N ILE A 965 -8.90 7.27 33.95
CA ILE A 965 -7.76 8.07 34.41
C ILE A 965 -7.93 8.45 35.89
N GLY A 966 -9.11 8.93 36.28
CA GLY A 966 -9.42 9.34 37.65
C GLY A 966 -9.35 8.18 38.63
N GLN A 967 -9.88 7.00 38.28
CA GLN A 967 -9.73 5.81 39.11
C GLN A 967 -8.26 5.41 39.29
N ALA A 968 -7.44 5.51 38.23
CA ALA A 968 -6.01 5.25 38.31
C ALA A 968 -5.28 6.27 39.21
N LEU A 969 -5.61 7.56 39.10
CA LEU A 969 -5.08 8.63 39.97
C LEU A 969 -5.45 8.39 41.44
N ARG A 970 -6.72 8.05 41.71
CA ARG A 970 -7.20 7.71 43.06
C ARG A 970 -6.47 6.51 43.63
N ALA A 971 -6.25 5.46 42.83
CA ALA A 971 -5.49 4.28 43.22
C ALA A 971 -4.00 4.59 43.49
N ALA A 972 -3.43 5.58 42.80
CA ALA A 972 -2.10 6.13 43.06
C ALA A 972 -2.06 7.14 44.22
N GLY A 973 -3.13 7.28 45.02
CA GLY A 973 -3.15 8.16 46.19
C GLY A 973 -3.27 9.66 45.89
N SER A 974 -3.53 10.03 44.64
CA SER A 974 -3.80 11.42 44.25
C SER A 974 -5.22 11.85 44.64
N ARG A 975 -5.39 13.14 44.93
CA ARG A 975 -6.71 13.76 45.20
C ARG A 975 -7.32 14.23 43.89
N VAL A 976 -8.57 13.89 43.61
CA VAL A 976 -9.19 14.17 42.31
C VAL A 976 -10.42 15.05 42.46
N LEU A 977 -10.38 16.23 41.84
CA LEU A 977 -11.51 17.13 41.65
C LEU A 977 -12.00 17.02 40.20
N TYR A 978 -13.23 16.58 39.99
CA TYR A 978 -13.73 16.26 38.65
C TYR A 978 -14.93 17.15 38.26
N PHE A 979 -14.76 17.97 37.24
CA PHE A 979 -15.84 18.67 36.54
C PHE A 979 -16.36 17.81 35.39
N ALA A 980 -17.52 17.19 35.57
CA ALA A 980 -18.15 16.30 34.59
C ALA A 980 -19.32 17.01 33.90
N ALA A 981 -19.09 17.49 32.68
CA ALA A 981 -20.05 18.31 31.94
C ALA A 981 -20.80 17.55 30.84
N TYR A 982 -22.09 17.82 30.72
CA TYR A 982 -23.02 17.25 29.73
C TYR A 982 -23.95 18.34 29.19
N ARG A 983 -24.44 18.18 27.95
CA ARG A 983 -25.40 19.13 27.36
C ARG A 983 -26.77 18.98 28.01
N THR A 984 -27.27 17.75 28.09
CA THR A 984 -28.58 17.44 28.64
C THR A 984 -28.49 16.39 29.75
N PRO A 985 -29.50 16.29 30.63
CA PRO A 985 -29.51 15.26 31.67
C PRO A 985 -29.49 13.82 31.13
N GLU A 986 -30.02 13.61 29.93
CA GLU A 986 -30.10 12.30 29.26
C GLU A 986 -28.73 11.82 28.74
N ASP A 987 -27.78 12.73 28.57
CA ASP A 987 -26.42 12.41 28.10
C ASP A 987 -25.53 11.84 29.22
N ARG A 988 -25.98 11.82 30.48
CA ARG A 988 -25.19 11.34 31.63
C ARG A 988 -25.20 9.81 31.72
N TYR A 989 -24.03 9.20 31.63
CA TYR A 989 -23.82 7.75 31.71
C TYR A 989 -22.73 7.40 32.74
N LYS A 990 -22.64 6.10 33.10
CA LYS A 990 -21.56 5.54 33.95
C LYS A 990 -21.30 6.33 35.24
N VAL A 991 -22.40 6.69 35.93
CA VAL A 991 -22.36 7.56 37.13
C VAL A 991 -21.52 6.92 38.23
N GLU A 992 -21.67 5.62 38.46
CA GLU A 992 -20.93 4.89 39.50
C GLU A 992 -19.41 4.90 39.24
N GLU A 993 -19.00 4.71 37.98
CA GLU A 993 -17.59 4.74 37.58
C GLU A 993 -16.99 6.14 37.71
N ILE A 994 -17.77 7.19 37.39
CA ILE A 994 -17.36 8.59 37.58
C ILE A 994 -17.24 8.91 39.08
N GLU A 995 -18.21 8.48 39.90
CA GLU A 995 -18.16 8.62 41.37
C GLU A 995 -16.94 7.93 41.97
N ALA A 996 -16.55 6.74 41.48
CA ALA A 996 -15.34 6.05 41.91
C ALA A 996 -14.05 6.78 41.49
N ALA A 997 -14.10 7.57 40.40
CA ALA A 997 -12.95 8.25 39.83
C ALA A 997 -12.52 9.52 40.57
N ALA A 998 -13.31 10.03 41.51
CA ALA A 998 -13.09 11.34 42.11
C ALA A 998 -13.43 11.46 43.60
N ASP A 999 -12.70 12.32 44.31
CA ASP A 999 -13.03 12.74 45.68
C ASP A 999 -14.27 13.64 45.69
N ILE A 1000 -14.26 14.66 44.83
CA ILE A 1000 -15.34 15.62 44.64
C ILE A 1000 -15.68 15.68 43.16
N ILE A 1001 -16.98 15.64 42.85
CA ILE A 1001 -17.48 15.88 41.50
C ILE A 1001 -18.31 17.16 41.47
N VAL A 1002 -18.08 17.98 40.46
CA VAL A 1002 -18.96 19.05 40.04
C VAL A 1002 -19.66 18.59 38.77
N TRP A 1003 -20.93 18.22 38.89
CA TRP A 1003 -21.77 17.80 37.78
C TRP A 1003 -22.30 19.03 37.06
N CYS A 1004 -21.89 19.24 35.80
CA CYS A 1004 -22.29 20.40 35.00
C CYS A 1004 -23.31 19.98 33.94
N CYS A 1005 -24.43 20.69 33.86
CA CYS A 1005 -25.44 20.46 32.83
C CYS A 1005 -25.82 21.79 32.18
N GLU A 1006 -25.84 21.86 30.85
CA GLU A 1006 -26.24 23.09 30.14
C GLU A 1006 -27.77 23.27 30.08
N ALA A 1007 -28.54 22.22 30.39
CA ALA A 1007 -30.01 22.24 30.37
C ALA A 1007 -30.65 22.00 31.75
N GLU A 1008 -31.79 22.65 31.99
CA GLU A 1008 -32.61 22.40 33.18
C GLU A 1008 -33.23 20.98 33.16
N PRO A 1009 -33.45 20.35 34.34
CA PRO A 1009 -33.28 20.86 35.71
C PRO A 1009 -31.85 20.65 36.28
N GLY A 1010 -30.87 20.28 35.46
CA GLY A 1010 -29.56 19.85 35.93
C GLY A 1010 -29.56 18.44 36.52
N PHE A 1011 -28.59 18.14 37.39
CA PHE A 1011 -28.35 16.79 37.90
C PHE A 1011 -28.74 16.61 39.36
N THR A 1012 -29.39 15.48 39.66
CA THR A 1012 -29.52 14.99 41.03
C THR A 1012 -28.21 14.35 41.47
N LEU A 1013 -27.77 14.68 42.69
CA LEU A 1013 -26.50 14.26 43.28
C LEU A 1013 -26.66 12.93 44.03
N GLY A 1014 -25.72 11.99 43.80
CA GLY A 1014 -25.64 10.73 44.54
C GLY A 1014 -24.89 10.83 45.87
N ARG A 1015 -23.91 11.76 45.95
CA ARG A 1015 -23.04 11.94 47.12
C ARG A 1015 -23.16 13.35 47.69
N ALA A 1016 -23.09 13.48 49.02
CA ALA A 1016 -23.32 14.76 49.72
C ALA A 1016 -22.19 15.79 49.50
N GLN A 1017 -20.97 15.32 49.22
CA GLN A 1017 -19.81 16.16 48.94
C GLN A 1017 -19.77 16.69 47.50
N ASP A 1018 -20.55 16.10 46.59
CA ASP A 1018 -20.59 16.55 45.20
C ASP A 1018 -21.41 17.84 45.05
N ARG A 1019 -21.26 18.50 43.90
CA ARG A 1019 -21.95 19.73 43.55
C ARG A 1019 -22.61 19.60 42.18
N SER A 1020 -23.66 20.39 41.94
CA SER A 1020 -24.28 20.53 40.61
C SER A 1020 -24.20 21.98 40.17
N PHE A 1021 -23.96 22.19 38.88
CA PHE A 1021 -23.94 23.51 38.26
C PHE A 1021 -24.75 23.51 36.96
N LEU A 1022 -25.54 24.57 36.74
CA LEU A 1022 -26.28 24.77 35.50
C LEU A 1022 -25.46 25.71 34.61
N GLY A 1023 -24.80 25.14 33.60
CA GLY A 1023 -23.89 25.84 32.69
C GLY A 1023 -22.73 24.94 32.23
N ASN A 1024 -21.76 25.54 31.55
CA ASN A 1024 -20.65 24.79 30.97
C ASN A 1024 -19.51 24.52 31.99
N VAL A 1025 -18.51 23.74 31.57
CA VAL A 1025 -17.40 23.31 32.43
C VAL A 1025 -16.58 24.49 32.98
N VAL A 1026 -16.31 25.53 32.17
CA VAL A 1026 -15.49 26.68 32.57
C VAL A 1026 -16.24 27.56 33.56
N GLU A 1027 -17.51 27.82 33.30
CA GLU A 1027 -18.39 28.55 34.23
C GLU A 1027 -18.47 27.85 35.58
N ALA A 1028 -18.59 26.52 35.59
CA ALA A 1028 -18.58 25.73 36.81
C ALA A 1028 -17.25 25.83 37.56
N MET A 1029 -16.11 25.79 36.86
CA MET A 1029 -14.79 25.98 37.46
C MET A 1029 -14.66 27.36 38.10
N VAL A 1030 -15.14 28.41 37.43
CA VAL A 1030 -15.13 29.78 37.96
C VAL A 1030 -16.03 29.91 39.20
N ALA A 1031 -17.25 29.39 39.14
CA ALA A 1031 -18.19 29.41 40.28
C ALA A 1031 -17.65 28.61 41.48
N TYR A 1032 -17.02 27.45 41.22
CA TYR A 1032 -16.35 26.65 42.25
C TYR A 1032 -15.16 27.40 42.86
N GLY A 1033 -14.34 28.05 42.04
CA GLY A 1033 -13.22 28.89 42.47
C GLY A 1033 -13.65 30.11 43.30
N ALA A 1034 -14.79 30.71 42.96
CA ALA A 1034 -15.38 31.80 43.73
C ALA A 1034 -16.06 31.34 45.04
N GLY A 1035 -16.25 30.03 45.23
CA GLY A 1035 -16.93 29.46 46.40
C GLY A 1035 -18.46 29.56 46.33
N GLU A 1036 -19.02 29.82 45.16
CA GLU A 1036 -20.47 29.96 44.94
C GLU A 1036 -21.20 28.61 45.06
N LEU A 1037 -20.47 27.50 44.95
CA LEU A 1037 -20.99 26.13 45.06
C LEU A 1037 -20.86 25.54 46.48
N GLY A 1038 -20.63 26.37 47.50
CA GLY A 1038 -20.55 25.92 48.91
C GLY A 1038 -19.14 25.54 49.38
N GLU A 1039 -19.04 24.69 50.40
CA GLU A 1039 -17.75 24.27 50.99
C GLU A 1039 -16.88 23.50 49.98
N ARG A 1040 -15.55 23.73 50.06
CA ARG A 1040 -14.54 23.24 49.11
C ARG A 1040 -13.47 22.44 49.86
N ASP A 1041 -13.57 21.11 49.85
CA ASP A 1041 -12.53 20.28 50.49
C ASP A 1041 -11.25 20.23 49.65
N ILE A 1042 -11.36 20.44 48.32
CA ILE A 1042 -10.23 20.63 47.40
C ILE A 1042 -10.31 22.05 46.83
N ALA A 1043 -9.35 22.92 47.17
CA ALA A 1043 -9.29 24.25 46.59
C ALA A 1043 -8.64 24.21 45.20
N LEU A 1044 -9.03 25.11 44.28
CA LEU A 1044 -8.36 25.23 42.97
C LEU A 1044 -6.87 25.59 43.11
N GLY A 1045 -6.50 26.31 44.18
CA GLY A 1045 -5.11 26.67 44.48
C GLY A 1045 -4.24 25.48 44.91
N ASP A 1046 -4.85 24.34 45.22
CA ASP A 1046 -4.13 23.10 45.54
C ASP A 1046 -3.83 22.25 44.29
N VAL A 1047 -4.49 22.54 43.15
CA VAL A 1047 -4.41 21.73 41.93
C VAL A 1047 -3.02 21.82 41.30
N ASP A 1048 -2.31 20.70 41.25
CA ASP A 1048 -1.01 20.55 40.60
C ASP A 1048 -1.15 20.38 39.09
N ARG A 1049 -2.21 19.65 38.68
CA ARG A 1049 -2.39 19.17 37.31
C ARG A 1049 -3.83 19.28 36.82
N ILE A 1050 -3.99 19.63 35.55
CA ILE A 1050 -5.28 19.66 34.85
C ILE A 1050 -5.24 18.68 33.68
N VAL A 1051 -6.24 17.80 33.58
CA VAL A 1051 -6.46 16.93 32.42
C VAL A 1051 -7.83 17.28 31.82
N ALA A 1052 -7.82 17.86 30.62
CA ALA A 1052 -9.03 18.26 29.91
C ALA A 1052 -9.30 17.31 28.73
N ILE A 1053 -10.49 16.71 28.69
CA ILE A 1053 -10.89 15.81 27.59
C ILE A 1053 -12.34 16.11 27.21
N GLY A 1054 -12.58 16.44 25.94
CA GLY A 1054 -13.89 16.80 25.43
C GLY A 1054 -13.84 17.21 23.97
N SER A 1055 -14.74 18.09 23.54
CA SER A 1055 -14.61 18.73 22.23
C SER A 1055 -13.38 19.63 22.19
N HIS A 1056 -12.81 19.85 21.00
CA HIS A 1056 -11.70 20.79 20.81
C HIS A 1056 -12.04 22.19 21.36
N GLY A 1057 -13.29 22.65 21.19
CA GLY A 1057 -13.76 23.93 21.73
C GLY A 1057 -13.78 23.97 23.27
N MET A 1058 -14.17 22.88 23.94
CA MET A 1058 -14.12 22.80 25.40
C MET A 1058 -12.68 22.84 25.90
N MET A 1059 -11.79 22.04 25.31
CA MET A 1059 -10.39 21.99 25.72
C MET A 1059 -9.68 23.34 25.49
N ALA A 1060 -9.95 24.01 24.37
CA ALA A 1060 -9.49 25.36 24.10
C ALA A 1060 -10.01 26.37 25.13
N ALA A 1061 -11.29 26.27 25.52
CA ALA A 1061 -11.87 27.13 26.55
C ALA A 1061 -11.21 26.92 27.93
N VAL A 1062 -10.93 25.67 28.30
CA VAL A 1062 -10.17 25.36 29.54
C VAL A 1062 -8.75 25.89 29.46
N ALA A 1063 -8.08 25.75 28.31
CA ALA A 1063 -6.74 26.29 28.07
C ALA A 1063 -6.70 27.81 28.30
N ALA A 1064 -7.62 28.55 27.69
CA ALA A 1064 -7.73 29.99 27.84
C ALA A 1064 -8.14 30.43 29.26
N ALA A 1065 -9.08 29.71 29.88
CA ALA A 1065 -9.62 30.06 31.20
C ALA A 1065 -8.56 30.08 32.30
N ARG A 1066 -7.56 29.19 32.22
CA ARG A 1066 -6.42 29.09 33.16
C ARG A 1066 -5.61 30.38 33.26
N HIS A 1067 -5.54 31.17 32.18
CA HIS A 1067 -4.78 32.42 32.09
C HIS A 1067 -5.69 33.67 32.06
N GLY A 1068 -6.96 33.52 32.43
CA GLY A 1068 -7.91 34.62 32.47
C GLY A 1068 -8.83 34.53 33.69
N PRO A 1069 -10.09 34.07 33.56
CA PRO A 1069 -11.04 34.05 34.67
C PRO A 1069 -10.62 33.19 35.88
N LEU A 1070 -9.74 32.22 35.70
CA LEU A 1070 -9.20 31.38 36.79
C LEU A 1070 -7.81 31.82 37.27
N GLU A 1071 -7.27 32.88 36.68
CA GLU A 1071 -5.97 33.44 37.07
C GLU A 1071 -5.98 33.84 38.55
N GLY A 1072 -4.93 33.47 39.28
CA GLY A 1072 -4.82 33.70 40.73
C GLY A 1072 -5.69 32.80 41.62
N GLN A 1073 -6.57 31.97 41.04
CA GLN A 1073 -7.35 30.97 41.76
C GLN A 1073 -6.76 29.56 41.65
N ILE A 1074 -6.02 29.28 40.57
CA ILE A 1074 -5.29 28.03 40.34
C ILE A 1074 -3.83 28.20 40.77
N LYS A 1075 -3.19 27.10 41.21
CA LYS A 1075 -1.76 27.05 41.56
C LYS A 1075 -0.90 27.56 40.40
N THR A 1076 0.17 28.29 40.69
CA THR A 1076 1.16 28.70 39.68
C THR A 1076 2.58 28.39 40.19
N PRO A 1077 3.38 27.57 39.48
CA PRO A 1077 3.06 26.89 38.21
C PRO A 1077 2.17 25.64 38.41
N HIS A 1078 1.44 25.28 37.36
CA HIS A 1078 0.64 24.05 37.24
C HIS A 1078 0.86 23.41 35.86
N PHE A 1079 0.68 22.09 35.78
CA PHE A 1079 0.76 21.35 34.51
C PHE A 1079 -0.63 21.11 33.92
N ALA A 1080 -0.80 21.28 32.60
CA ALA A 1080 -2.11 21.05 31.98
C ALA A 1080 -2.01 20.42 30.60
N ILE A 1081 -2.78 19.35 30.41
CA ILE A 1081 -2.83 18.60 29.15
C ILE A 1081 -4.25 18.49 28.63
N GLY A 1082 -4.36 18.41 27.31
CA GLY A 1082 -5.57 18.04 26.59
C GLY A 1082 -5.35 16.75 25.83
N SER A 1083 -6.33 15.85 25.84
CA SER A 1083 -6.28 14.65 24.98
C SER A 1083 -6.84 14.99 23.60
N ILE A 1084 -5.94 15.24 22.65
CA ILE A 1084 -6.24 15.84 21.36
C ILE A 1084 -6.86 14.84 20.38
N ASN A 1085 -8.10 15.11 19.98
CA ASN A 1085 -8.88 14.30 19.06
C ASN A 1085 -8.65 14.67 17.58
N SER A 1086 -7.39 14.66 17.12
CA SER A 1086 -7.07 14.90 15.71
C SER A 1086 -7.70 13.83 14.80
N PRO A 1087 -7.98 14.12 13.51
CA PRO A 1087 -8.36 13.10 12.53
C PRO A 1087 -7.31 11.98 12.47
N MET A 1088 -7.73 10.72 12.33
CA MET A 1088 -6.80 9.58 12.26
C MET A 1088 -7.29 8.50 11.30
N GLN A 1089 -6.34 7.93 10.53
CA GLN A 1089 -6.62 6.87 9.55
C GLN A 1089 -5.93 5.56 9.93
N CYS A 1090 -4.58 5.57 9.95
CA CYS A 1090 -3.82 4.34 10.17
C CYS A 1090 -3.69 3.96 11.65
N MET A 1091 -3.53 4.94 12.55
CA MET A 1091 -3.28 4.79 13.99
C MET A 1091 -2.03 3.95 14.37
N MET A 1092 -1.14 3.68 13.41
CA MET A 1092 0.07 2.86 13.58
C MET A 1092 1.30 3.61 14.12
N LYS A 1093 1.13 4.87 14.54
CA LYS A 1093 2.14 5.85 14.98
C LYS A 1093 3.10 6.33 13.87
N GLU A 1094 3.05 7.63 13.56
CA GLU A 1094 3.94 8.33 12.61
C GLU A 1094 3.90 7.89 11.13
N ILE A 1095 2.89 7.12 10.69
CA ILE A 1095 2.80 6.61 9.30
C ILE A 1095 2.00 7.53 8.36
N CYS A 1096 0.67 7.61 8.45
CA CYS A 1096 -0.09 8.37 7.43
C CYS A 1096 0.03 9.91 7.55
N ALA A 1097 0.43 10.42 8.71
CA ALA A 1097 0.38 11.85 9.10
C ALA A 1097 -1.00 12.53 9.11
N GLN A 1098 -2.10 11.81 8.91
CA GLN A 1098 -3.42 12.41 9.15
C GLN A 1098 -3.61 12.83 10.62
N CYS A 1099 -2.92 12.18 11.56
CA CYS A 1099 -2.95 12.51 12.99
C CYS A 1099 -2.04 13.69 13.39
N LEU A 1100 -1.38 14.35 12.43
CA LEU A 1100 -0.39 15.40 12.71
C LEU A 1100 -1.06 16.64 13.32
N GLN A 1101 -0.48 17.20 14.38
CA GLN A 1101 -0.97 18.38 15.08
C GLN A 1101 0.17 19.39 15.20
N GLU A 1102 -0.11 20.65 14.85
CA GLU A 1102 0.84 21.74 15.01
C GLU A 1102 0.86 22.22 16.45
N HIS A 1103 2.08 22.46 16.94
CA HIS A 1103 2.39 23.06 18.23
C HIS A 1103 3.09 24.39 18.02
N VAL A 1104 2.74 25.37 18.85
CA VAL A 1104 3.43 26.66 18.94
C VAL A 1104 3.90 26.82 20.38
N ASP A 1105 5.21 26.95 20.56
CA ASP A 1105 5.77 27.21 21.88
C ASP A 1105 5.35 28.61 22.37
N PRO A 1106 4.70 28.72 23.54
CA PRO A 1106 4.13 29.99 24.00
C PRO A 1106 5.19 31.03 24.42
N GLU A 1107 6.42 30.61 24.71
CA GLU A 1107 7.50 31.51 25.14
C GLU A 1107 8.34 32.01 23.95
N THR A 1108 8.65 31.13 23.01
CA THR A 1108 9.56 31.39 21.88
C THR A 1108 8.83 31.67 20.57
N GLY A 1109 7.60 31.19 20.43
CA GLY A 1109 6.86 31.18 19.16
C GLY A 1109 7.33 30.12 18.16
N GLU A 1110 8.24 29.22 18.55
CA GLU A 1110 8.74 28.15 17.69
C GLU A 1110 7.61 27.15 17.35
N ARG A 1111 7.54 26.75 16.07
CA ARG A 1111 6.56 25.78 15.58
C ARG A 1111 7.14 24.38 15.57
N SER A 1112 6.36 23.41 16.01
CA SER A 1112 6.71 21.99 15.93
C SER A 1112 5.48 21.14 15.62
N HIS A 1113 5.67 19.83 15.42
CA HIS A 1113 4.58 18.93 15.07
C HIS A 1113 4.59 17.68 15.94
N VAL A 1114 3.40 17.28 16.39
CA VAL A 1114 3.17 16.05 17.14
C VAL A 1114 2.23 15.15 16.37
N PHE A 1115 2.55 13.86 16.30
CA PHE A 1115 1.60 12.87 15.79
C PHE A 1115 0.68 12.48 16.94
N SER A 1116 -0.57 12.93 16.94
CA SER A 1116 -1.55 12.62 18.00
C SER A 1116 -1.78 11.12 18.16
N CYS A 1117 -1.56 10.34 17.11
CA CYS A 1117 -1.61 8.89 17.18
C CYS A 1117 -0.42 8.25 17.92
N ALA A 1118 0.70 8.97 18.06
CA ALA A 1118 1.82 8.59 18.89
C ALA A 1118 1.71 9.12 20.31
N ASN A 1119 1.31 10.40 20.46
CA ASN A 1119 0.97 11.01 21.75
C ASN A 1119 -0.22 11.97 21.61
N GLN A 1120 -1.37 11.53 22.11
CA GLN A 1120 -2.61 12.29 22.12
C GLN A 1120 -2.69 13.29 23.27
N ASP A 1121 -1.98 13.04 24.39
CA ASP A 1121 -2.01 13.92 25.56
C ASP A 1121 -0.96 15.02 25.38
N GLN A 1122 -1.41 16.22 25.02
CA GLN A 1122 -0.57 17.34 24.61
C GLN A 1122 -0.74 18.53 25.55
N PRO A 1123 0.32 19.32 25.83
CA PRO A 1123 0.20 20.52 26.65
C PRO A 1123 -0.82 21.50 26.05
N LEU A 1124 -1.81 21.92 26.84
CA LEU A 1124 -2.90 22.78 26.37
C LEU A 1124 -2.40 24.10 25.76
N ASP A 1125 -1.31 24.62 26.32
CA ASP A 1125 -0.73 25.91 25.96
C ASP A 1125 0.05 25.87 24.63
N HIS A 1126 0.38 24.67 24.13
CA HIS A 1126 1.15 24.50 22.90
C HIS A 1126 0.27 24.24 21.67
N VAL A 1127 -0.98 23.78 21.86
CA VAL A 1127 -1.83 23.31 20.75
C VAL A 1127 -2.35 24.49 19.92
N ASP A 1128 -2.17 24.43 18.60
CA ASP A 1128 -2.92 25.30 17.69
C ASP A 1128 -4.38 24.82 17.57
N TRP A 1129 -5.24 25.39 18.41
CA TRP A 1129 -6.66 25.11 18.45
C TRP A 1129 -7.41 25.51 17.17
N SER A 1130 -6.95 26.58 16.51
CA SER A 1130 -7.58 27.07 15.28
C SER A 1130 -7.28 26.13 14.10
N GLY A 1131 -6.04 25.68 13.98
CA GLY A 1131 -5.63 24.66 13.03
C GLY A 1131 -6.36 23.34 13.26
N LEU A 1132 -6.50 22.90 14.52
CA LEU A 1132 -7.25 21.67 14.84
C LEU A 1132 -8.72 21.74 14.42
N ASP A 1133 -9.43 22.85 14.74
CA ASP A 1133 -10.81 23.06 14.32
C ASP A 1133 -10.96 23.03 12.79
N GLY A 1134 -10.07 23.72 12.08
CA GLY A 1134 -10.03 23.69 10.62
C GLY A 1134 -9.91 22.26 10.08
N ARG A 1135 -8.94 21.49 10.59
CA ARG A 1135 -8.68 20.12 10.14
C ARG A 1135 -9.85 19.17 10.40
N LEU A 1136 -10.53 19.31 11.53
CA LEU A 1136 -11.74 18.53 11.84
C LEU A 1136 -12.90 18.80 10.88
N LYS A 1137 -12.92 19.96 10.21
CA LYS A 1137 -13.94 20.34 9.23
C LYS A 1137 -13.62 19.93 7.80
N GLN A 1138 -12.45 19.34 7.54
CA GLN A 1138 -11.95 19.09 6.17
C GLN A 1138 -12.89 18.22 5.31
N ASN A 1139 -13.66 17.32 5.91
CA ASN A 1139 -14.60 16.42 5.22
C ASN A 1139 -16.08 16.74 5.52
N ALA A 1140 -16.38 17.87 6.19
CA ALA A 1140 -17.68 18.09 6.84
C ALA A 1140 -18.89 18.03 5.88
N VAL A 1141 -18.73 18.50 4.64
CA VAL A 1141 -19.79 18.48 3.61
C VAL A 1141 -20.20 17.04 3.28
N LEU A 1142 -19.20 16.19 3.01
CA LEU A 1142 -19.40 14.78 2.71
C LEU A 1142 -19.96 14.03 3.92
N GLU A 1143 -19.41 14.24 5.12
CA GLU A 1143 -19.85 13.57 6.34
C GLU A 1143 -21.32 13.84 6.65
N LYS A 1144 -21.77 15.09 6.53
CA LYS A 1144 -23.16 15.48 6.79
C LYS A 1144 -24.15 14.87 5.79
N LEU A 1145 -23.78 14.79 4.50
CA LEU A 1145 -24.61 14.12 3.49
C LEU A 1145 -24.61 12.61 3.72
N THR A 1146 -23.45 12.01 3.96
CA THR A 1146 -23.29 10.57 4.20
C THR A 1146 -24.03 10.11 5.45
N ALA A 1147 -24.07 10.92 6.52
CA ALA A 1147 -24.85 10.60 7.72
C ALA A 1147 -26.36 10.49 7.43
N GLN A 1148 -26.90 11.41 6.62
CA GLN A 1148 -28.28 11.33 6.14
C GLN A 1148 -28.48 10.11 5.22
N TRP A 1149 -27.52 9.82 4.35
CA TRP A 1149 -27.55 8.65 3.47
C TRP A 1149 -27.56 7.32 4.23
N ILE A 1150 -26.74 7.19 5.26
CA ILE A 1150 -26.71 5.99 6.12
C ILE A 1150 -28.03 5.84 6.86
N THR A 1151 -28.59 6.93 7.40
CA THR A 1151 -29.92 6.92 8.03
C THR A 1151 -30.96 6.39 7.03
N HIS A 1152 -30.96 6.92 5.80
CA HIS A 1152 -31.82 6.47 4.71
C HIS A 1152 -31.64 4.97 4.37
N CYS A 1153 -30.40 4.46 4.38
CA CYS A 1153 -30.12 3.03 4.15
C CYS A 1153 -30.63 2.14 5.29
N LEU A 1154 -30.59 2.63 6.54
CA LEU A 1154 -30.96 1.87 7.72
C LEU A 1154 -32.48 1.87 8.01
N GLU A 1155 -33.24 2.81 7.45
CA GLU A 1155 -34.70 2.90 7.63
C GLU A 1155 -35.46 1.60 7.23
N GLY A 1156 -34.87 0.73 6.41
CA GLY A 1156 -35.43 -0.59 6.05
C GLY A 1156 -34.84 -1.77 6.83
N VAL A 1157 -33.71 -1.60 7.51
CA VAL A 1157 -32.99 -2.68 8.24
C VAL A 1157 -33.51 -2.83 9.66
N ALA A 1158 -34.05 -1.76 10.27
CA ALA A 1158 -34.61 -1.79 11.62
C ALA A 1158 -35.99 -2.49 11.73
N ALA A 1159 -36.52 -3.03 10.63
CA ALA A 1159 -37.82 -3.70 10.56
C ALA A 1159 -37.72 -5.25 10.62
N GLU A 1160 -36.52 -5.81 10.65
CA GLU A 1160 -36.20 -7.24 10.86
C GLU A 1160 -35.42 -7.45 12.17
#